data_AF-K3YE16-F1
#
_entry.id   AF-K3YE16-F1
#
_cell.length_a   1.000
_cell.length_b   1.000
_cell.length_c   1.000
_cell.angle_alpha   90.00
_cell.angle_beta   90.00
_cell.angle_gamma   90.00
#
_symmetry.space_group_name_H-M   'P 1'
#
loop_
_entity.id
_entity.type
_entity.pdbx_description
1 polymer ?
#
loop_
_entity_poly.entity_id
_entity_poly.type
_entity_poly.pdbx_seq_one_letter_code
_entity_poly.pdbx_strand_id
1 'polypeptide(L)'
;MVIEEGRVFKELPALKRWLQAFAVIRKRPYKVLHSYAKHRYTVVCDKERCPWRVCARKQHITGKWKITKVVGPHNCADHELTVRHPQLTSTLIAKRLMGILKEQPNMKVRTIIRTIEEIYGGYVITYGKAWRAKQRAWKMIYGDWESGYEQLPVLFNVIKAVNLGMHYEYIPKPNAWKDGRQIFGRAFWCFPQSVEAFRHCHPVFSIDGTFFIGKYRGTLLIAISCDANNMLVPLAFALIERENNDSWGWFLRLVRKHVVGPGREVGVISDRHQGILYAVQEQIEGYAPLHHRWCTRHLAENLLRKDGVKDNFDLFQVAARQLEDYYFQRKLEQVRTATNAEGRQWLAGSMRDLDKWTRSHDTGGWRYEFQCSNMAESFNKLLLGIRAMPVNAIVEFTFYRLVAWFNERHAKAEALQIAGERWAEKPKRYLIIANERASTHEVQCFDLGSGTYQVEHRGGTTSDGEIRESRIHVVVLRDFKCTCGRPRQYHFVCSHLVAAAKHRNFDIESMIRHEFSVDTLVRTWSPRFVPFRDPREWPPYDGPKYVADPAYHWNKRGTRKRTRHNMTMDQKMLGLSIRGHAVTGPCVSEGWRARVVAFLGRELREHFGQCPQDADAEIVGHYCRAWILHLFACVLFPDATGDTASWMWIHYLTDWHQAHLYSWGSAVLCFLYWQLCEACRRTSGSASVGGCVYLLQLWMWARLPIGRPEILPRRPWFPGEMPRRQPTWAYIWDQVKVSHTRLDRAYLNYINEIDALTAHSPYEGEDALPFTLSFTCGLDDDLYRMKCPLICFYAVEYHLPDRVARQFGMRQI
;
A
#
# COMPACT_ATOMS: atom_id res chain seq x y z
N MET A 1 6.49 -38.37 15.80
CA MET A 1 7.81 -38.72 15.23
C MET A 1 8.73 -39.26 16.33
N VAL A 2 9.32 -40.44 16.13
CA VAL A 2 10.14 -41.18 17.12
C VAL A 2 11.50 -41.54 16.47
N ILE A 3 12.56 -41.66 17.28
CA ILE A 3 13.88 -42.18 16.89
C ILE A 3 13.97 -43.63 17.36
N GLU A 4 14.18 -44.54 16.41
CA GLU A 4 14.45 -45.95 16.70
C GLU A 4 15.80 -46.35 16.10
N GLU A 5 16.42 -47.36 16.72
CA GLU A 5 17.49 -48.12 16.08
C GLU A 5 16.94 -48.88 14.85
N GLY A 6 17.81 -49.23 13.90
CA GLY A 6 17.40 -49.94 12.71
C GLY A 6 17.01 -49.04 11.53
N ARG A 7 16.48 -47.84 11.79
CA ARG A 7 15.95 -46.93 10.75
C ARG A 7 16.99 -46.53 9.69
N VAL A 8 16.60 -46.63 8.41
CA VAL A 8 17.49 -46.43 7.24
C VAL A 8 17.09 -45.20 6.41
N PHE A 9 18.07 -44.46 5.93
CA PHE A 9 17.94 -43.27 5.08
C PHE A 9 18.76 -43.45 3.79
N LYS A 10 18.25 -42.96 2.65
CA LYS A 10 18.93 -43.07 1.34
C LYS A 10 20.35 -42.47 1.35
N GLU A 11 20.55 -41.37 2.08
CA GLU A 11 21.78 -40.57 2.04
C GLU A 11 21.99 -39.77 3.34
N LEU A 12 23.23 -39.33 3.62
CA LEU A 12 23.55 -38.52 4.81
C LEU A 12 22.75 -37.20 4.90
N PRO A 13 22.49 -36.46 3.80
CA PRO A 13 21.61 -35.28 3.85
C PRO A 13 20.17 -35.60 4.23
N ALA A 14 19.65 -36.79 3.92
CA ALA A 14 18.31 -37.21 4.36
C ALA A 14 18.29 -37.46 5.87
N LEU A 15 19.26 -38.21 6.40
CA LEU A 15 19.44 -38.42 7.85
C LEU A 15 19.60 -37.08 8.60
N LYS A 16 20.48 -36.18 8.11
CA LYS A 16 20.70 -34.86 8.72
C LYS A 16 19.44 -34.01 8.75
N ARG A 17 18.68 -33.94 7.65
CA ARG A 17 17.40 -33.20 7.58
C ARG A 17 16.36 -33.78 8.56
N TRP A 18 16.28 -35.10 8.66
CA TRP A 18 15.32 -35.77 9.54
C TRP A 18 15.65 -35.57 11.03
N LEU A 19 16.93 -35.69 11.42
CA LEU A 19 17.38 -35.38 12.78
C LEU A 19 17.20 -33.89 13.13
N GLN A 20 17.40 -32.97 12.18
CA GLN A 20 17.12 -31.55 12.39
C GLN A 20 15.62 -31.29 12.65
N ALA A 21 14.73 -31.91 11.86
CA ALA A 21 13.29 -31.79 12.08
C ALA A 21 12.87 -32.40 13.43
N PHE A 22 13.44 -33.56 13.81
CA PHE A 22 13.20 -34.17 15.13
C PHE A 22 13.57 -33.22 16.26
N ALA A 23 14.80 -32.68 16.22
CA ALA A 23 15.33 -31.78 17.23
C ALA A 23 14.42 -30.57 17.45
N VAL A 24 14.00 -29.90 16.36
CA VAL A 24 13.12 -28.73 16.42
C VAL A 24 11.73 -29.10 16.96
N ILE A 25 11.10 -30.17 16.45
CA ILE A 25 9.74 -30.57 16.86
C ILE A 25 9.69 -31.00 18.34
N ARG A 26 10.72 -31.71 18.80
CA ARG A 26 10.82 -32.18 20.20
C ARG A 26 11.47 -31.16 21.14
N LYS A 27 11.84 -29.98 20.64
CA LYS A 27 12.54 -28.92 21.38
C LYS A 27 13.87 -29.36 22.00
N ARG A 28 14.55 -30.35 21.38
CA ARG A 28 15.82 -30.95 21.86
C ARG A 28 17.00 -30.58 20.95
N PRO A 29 17.76 -29.51 21.25
CA PRO A 29 18.96 -29.16 20.49
C PRO A 29 20.09 -30.18 20.69
N TYR A 30 20.92 -30.33 19.67
CA TYR A 30 22.05 -31.28 19.67
C TYR A 30 23.35 -30.65 19.18
N LYS A 31 24.49 -31.21 19.60
CA LYS A 31 25.81 -30.98 19.01
C LYS A 31 26.20 -32.15 18.10
N VAL A 32 27.03 -31.90 17.08
CA VAL A 32 27.58 -32.94 16.21
C VAL A 32 28.93 -33.37 16.77
N LEU A 33 29.01 -34.59 17.29
CA LEU A 33 30.27 -35.14 17.81
C LEU A 33 31.15 -35.68 16.68
N HIS A 34 30.56 -36.32 15.68
CA HIS A 34 31.28 -36.88 14.54
C HIS A 34 30.50 -36.71 13.24
N SER A 35 31.18 -36.34 12.14
CA SER A 35 30.58 -36.22 10.80
C SER A 35 31.53 -36.67 9.68
N TYR A 36 31.94 -37.95 9.73
CA TYR A 36 32.73 -38.58 8.68
C TYR A 36 31.82 -39.07 7.56
N ALA A 37 31.76 -38.34 6.44
CA ALA A 37 30.80 -38.56 5.35
C ALA A 37 30.87 -39.93 4.66
N LYS A 38 31.97 -40.67 4.84
CA LYS A 38 32.13 -42.05 4.34
C LYS A 38 31.79 -43.13 5.37
N HIS A 39 31.69 -42.81 6.67
CA HIS A 39 31.67 -43.83 7.76
C HIS A 39 30.61 -43.60 8.85
N ARG A 40 30.64 -42.46 9.56
CA ARG A 40 29.94 -42.25 10.84
C ARG A 40 29.37 -40.84 10.96
N TYR A 41 28.14 -40.75 11.46
CA TYR A 41 27.52 -39.52 11.92
C TYR A 41 26.97 -39.73 13.33
N THR A 42 27.46 -38.94 14.29
CA THR A 42 27.05 -39.04 15.70
C THR A 42 26.62 -37.67 16.20
N VAL A 43 25.43 -37.60 16.77
CA VAL A 43 24.90 -36.42 17.46
C VAL A 43 24.72 -36.73 18.94
N VAL A 44 24.93 -35.73 19.78
CA VAL A 44 24.79 -35.78 21.25
C VAL A 44 23.95 -34.59 21.71
N CYS A 45 23.36 -34.66 22.90
CA CYS A 45 22.64 -33.53 23.46
C CYS A 45 23.52 -32.28 23.54
N ASP A 46 22.93 -31.09 23.41
CA ASP A 46 23.66 -29.83 23.56
C ASP A 46 24.10 -29.56 25.02
N LYS A 47 23.39 -30.16 25.99
CA LYS A 47 23.70 -30.08 27.43
C LYS A 47 24.70 -31.17 27.83
N GLU A 48 25.80 -30.76 28.45
CA GLU A 48 26.99 -31.60 28.71
C GLU A 48 26.71 -32.84 29.57
N ARG A 49 25.84 -32.73 30.59
CA ARG A 49 25.49 -33.81 31.51
C ARG A 49 24.37 -34.74 31.01
N CYS A 50 24.00 -34.63 29.72
CA CYS A 50 22.91 -35.42 29.16
C CYS A 50 23.44 -36.61 28.32
N PRO A 51 23.11 -37.87 28.68
CA PRO A 51 23.66 -39.06 28.03
C PRO A 51 23.09 -39.32 26.63
N TRP A 52 22.08 -38.54 26.21
CA TRP A 52 21.38 -38.77 24.95
C TRP A 52 22.32 -38.62 23.75
N ARG A 53 22.32 -39.65 22.90
CA ARG A 53 23.24 -39.77 21.76
C ARG A 53 22.66 -40.67 20.69
N VAL A 54 22.72 -40.22 19.43
CA VAL A 54 22.32 -41.03 18.27
C VAL A 54 23.53 -41.24 17.37
N CYS A 55 23.84 -42.50 17.10
CA CYS A 55 24.89 -42.92 16.18
C CYS A 55 24.27 -43.52 14.91
N ALA A 56 24.74 -43.06 13.77
CA ALA A 56 24.48 -43.65 12.47
C ALA A 56 25.78 -44.06 11.77
N ARG A 57 25.68 -45.07 10.92
CA ARG A 57 26.75 -45.55 10.04
C ARG A 57 26.28 -45.58 8.59
N LYS A 58 27.22 -45.39 7.66
CA LYS A 58 27.02 -45.73 6.26
C LYS A 58 27.13 -47.25 6.10
N GLN A 59 26.17 -47.88 5.44
CA GLN A 59 26.24 -49.27 5.03
C GLN A 59 27.14 -49.37 3.79
N HIS A 60 28.12 -50.28 3.82
CA HIS A 60 29.09 -50.42 2.72
C HIS A 60 28.42 -50.89 1.42
N ILE A 61 27.61 -51.95 1.50
CA ILE A 61 26.96 -52.59 0.34
C ILE A 61 25.93 -51.65 -0.33
N THR A 62 25.02 -51.06 0.44
CA THR A 62 23.88 -50.29 -0.11
C THR A 62 24.14 -48.80 -0.24
N GLY A 63 25.25 -48.30 0.33
CA GLY A 63 25.55 -46.87 0.45
C GLY A 63 24.62 -46.07 1.38
N LYS A 64 23.53 -46.67 1.88
CA LYS A 64 22.49 -46.07 2.72
C LYS A 64 23.01 -45.79 4.14
N TRP A 65 22.29 -44.97 4.89
CA TRP A 65 22.64 -44.58 6.26
C TRP A 65 21.67 -45.19 7.27
N LYS A 66 22.17 -46.05 8.16
CA LYS A 66 21.38 -46.73 9.21
C LYS A 66 21.66 -46.10 10.57
N ILE A 67 20.62 -45.83 11.37
CA ILE A 67 20.78 -45.54 12.80
C ILE A 67 21.15 -46.86 13.49
N THR A 68 22.35 -46.91 14.07
CA THR A 68 22.94 -48.13 14.65
C THR A 68 22.96 -48.14 16.16
N LYS A 69 22.78 -46.99 16.82
CA LYS A 69 22.64 -46.91 18.27
C LYS A 69 21.89 -45.64 18.69
N VAL A 70 20.95 -45.78 19.63
CA VAL A 70 20.19 -44.69 20.25
C VAL A 70 20.33 -44.83 21.77
N VAL A 71 21.07 -43.92 22.37
CA VAL A 71 21.25 -43.85 23.84
C VAL A 71 20.28 -42.80 24.37
N GLY A 72 19.53 -43.17 25.41
CA GLY A 72 18.58 -42.31 26.10
C GLY A 72 18.21 -42.89 27.48
N PRO A 73 17.22 -42.31 28.19
CA PRO A 73 16.42 -41.15 27.80
C PRO A 73 17.20 -39.82 27.84
N HIS A 74 16.56 -38.73 27.43
CA HIS A 74 17.02 -37.38 27.82
C HIS A 74 16.72 -37.18 29.32
N ASN A 75 17.74 -36.86 30.11
CA ASN A 75 17.62 -36.45 31.52
C ASN A 75 17.58 -34.92 31.71
N CYS A 76 17.72 -34.14 30.63
CA CYS A 76 17.62 -32.67 30.67
C CYS A 76 16.15 -32.23 30.66
N ALA A 77 15.77 -31.34 31.58
CA ALA A 77 14.42 -30.76 31.61
C ALA A 77 14.10 -29.94 30.34
N ASP A 78 12.81 -29.78 30.02
CA ASP A 78 12.33 -28.93 28.90
C ASP A 78 12.37 -27.42 29.21
N HIS A 79 12.82 -27.01 30.40
CA HIS A 79 12.62 -25.64 30.92
C HIS A 79 13.55 -24.55 30.38
N GLU A 80 14.57 -24.88 29.59
CA GLU A 80 15.32 -23.87 28.82
C GLU A 80 14.90 -23.89 27.34
N LEU A 81 13.68 -23.42 27.07
CA LEU A 81 13.22 -23.16 25.70
C LEU A 81 13.98 -21.95 25.14
N THR A 82 15.16 -22.21 24.58
CA THR A 82 15.93 -21.16 23.88
C THR A 82 15.09 -20.55 22.76
N VAL A 83 14.89 -19.23 22.78
CA VAL A 83 14.15 -18.46 21.75
C VAL A 83 14.67 -18.74 20.32
N ARG A 84 15.90 -19.27 20.18
CA ARG A 84 16.55 -19.63 18.90
C ARG A 84 17.00 -21.09 18.88
N HIS A 85 16.37 -21.93 18.07
CA HIS A 85 16.81 -23.31 17.88
C HIS A 85 17.99 -23.43 16.87
N PRO A 86 19.14 -24.06 17.22
CA PRO A 86 20.29 -24.18 16.31
C PRO A 86 19.98 -24.96 15.02
N GLN A 87 19.30 -26.11 15.14
CA GLN A 87 18.90 -26.99 14.03
C GLN A 87 17.82 -26.41 13.11
N LEU A 88 17.19 -25.28 13.48
CA LEU A 88 16.27 -24.56 12.60
C LEU A 88 17.08 -23.81 11.53
N THR A 89 17.61 -24.57 10.57
CA THR A 89 18.49 -24.06 9.51
C THR A 89 17.70 -23.38 8.41
N SER A 90 18.34 -22.47 7.66
CA SER A 90 17.72 -21.82 6.49
C SER A 90 17.29 -22.80 5.40
N THR A 91 17.82 -24.03 5.37
CA THR A 91 17.40 -25.08 4.42
C THR A 91 16.14 -25.81 4.90
N LEU A 92 16.01 -26.06 6.21
CA LEU A 92 14.78 -26.61 6.79
C LEU A 92 13.63 -25.61 6.67
N ILE A 93 13.89 -24.34 6.99
CA ILE A 93 12.97 -23.22 6.82
C ILE A 93 12.54 -23.11 5.33
N ALA A 94 13.50 -23.08 4.40
CA ALA A 94 13.22 -22.94 2.97
C ALA A 94 12.23 -23.99 2.46
N LYS A 95 12.42 -25.26 2.82
CA LYS A 95 11.51 -26.36 2.44
C LYS A 95 10.07 -26.13 2.93
N ARG A 96 9.90 -25.66 4.16
CA ARG A 96 8.57 -25.36 4.71
C ARG A 96 7.92 -24.13 4.06
N LEU A 97 8.73 -23.15 3.66
CA LEU A 97 8.27 -21.96 2.94
C LEU A 97 7.94 -22.21 1.47
N MET A 98 8.24 -23.37 0.87
CA MET A 98 8.06 -23.58 -0.58
C MET A 98 6.62 -23.37 -1.05
N GLY A 99 5.63 -23.94 -0.36
CA GLY A 99 4.20 -23.73 -0.70
C GLY A 99 3.80 -22.26 -0.55
N ILE A 100 4.06 -21.70 0.64
CA ILE A 100 3.74 -20.30 0.98
C ILE A 100 4.35 -19.30 -0.02
N LEU A 101 5.58 -19.52 -0.47
CA LEU A 101 6.28 -18.65 -1.42
C LEU A 101 5.96 -18.95 -2.90
N LYS A 102 5.24 -20.04 -3.21
CA LYS A 102 4.64 -20.26 -4.53
C LYS A 102 3.37 -19.42 -4.67
N GLU A 103 2.55 -19.35 -3.63
CA GLU A 103 1.34 -18.50 -3.57
C GLU A 103 1.67 -17.02 -3.34
N GLN A 104 2.61 -16.72 -2.44
CA GLN A 104 2.99 -15.36 -2.02
C GLN A 104 4.49 -15.08 -2.28
N PRO A 105 4.98 -15.07 -3.54
CA PRO A 105 6.39 -14.89 -3.84
C PRO A 105 6.96 -13.54 -3.34
N ASN A 106 6.14 -12.49 -3.27
CA ASN A 106 6.54 -11.17 -2.79
C ASN A 106 6.62 -11.04 -1.24
N MET A 107 6.31 -12.10 -0.46
CA MET A 107 6.29 -12.10 1.01
C MET A 107 7.52 -11.41 1.63
N LYS A 108 7.28 -10.46 2.54
CA LYS A 108 8.34 -9.67 3.18
C LYS A 108 9.13 -10.56 4.15
N VAL A 109 10.44 -10.30 4.28
CA VAL A 109 11.32 -11.07 5.18
C VAL A 109 10.85 -11.01 6.64
N ARG A 110 10.29 -9.88 7.10
CA ARG A 110 9.68 -9.77 8.44
C ARG A 110 8.47 -10.70 8.61
N THR A 111 7.60 -10.81 7.61
CA THR A 111 6.47 -11.76 7.61
C THR A 111 6.97 -13.20 7.66
N ILE A 112 8.06 -13.53 6.95
CA ILE A 112 8.71 -14.85 7.03
C ILE A 112 9.20 -15.16 8.44
N ILE A 113 9.71 -14.18 9.19
CA ILE A 113 10.12 -14.40 10.60
C ILE A 113 8.90 -14.81 11.42
N ARG A 114 7.81 -14.02 11.38
CA ARG A 114 6.57 -14.30 12.12
C ARG A 114 5.95 -15.65 11.74
N THR A 115 5.84 -15.96 10.45
CA THR A 115 5.31 -17.25 9.98
C THR A 115 6.16 -18.45 10.42
N ILE A 116 7.46 -18.28 10.64
CA ILE A 116 8.31 -19.36 11.16
C ILE A 116 8.23 -19.48 12.68
N GLU A 117 8.02 -18.37 13.38
CA GLU A 117 7.72 -18.35 14.81
C GLU A 117 6.38 -19.04 15.11
N GLU A 118 5.33 -18.73 14.33
CA GLU A 118 4.02 -19.39 14.32
C GLU A 118 4.17 -20.91 14.05
N ILE A 119 4.80 -21.32 12.93
CA ILE A 119 4.89 -22.73 12.51
C ILE A 119 5.69 -23.61 13.48
N TYR A 120 6.70 -23.05 14.15
CA TYR A 120 7.62 -23.81 15.01
C TYR A 120 7.47 -23.49 16.51
N GLY A 121 6.32 -22.95 16.93
CA GLY A 121 5.95 -22.84 18.34
C GLY A 121 6.82 -21.88 19.16
N GLY A 122 7.09 -20.68 18.62
CA GLY A 122 7.77 -19.57 19.30
C GLY A 122 9.26 -19.38 18.96
N TYR A 123 9.82 -20.13 18.01
CA TYR A 123 11.24 -19.97 17.64
C TYR A 123 11.49 -18.77 16.70
N VAL A 124 12.02 -17.68 17.26
CA VAL A 124 12.38 -16.46 16.53
C VAL A 124 13.67 -16.66 15.72
N ILE A 125 13.64 -16.32 14.43
CA ILE A 125 14.81 -16.38 13.53
C ILE A 125 15.34 -14.98 13.17
N THR A 126 16.66 -14.86 12.99
CA THR A 126 17.26 -13.59 12.58
C THR A 126 16.91 -13.23 11.14
N TYR A 127 16.84 -11.93 10.83
CA TYR A 127 16.58 -11.42 9.48
C TYR A 127 17.48 -12.05 8.42
N GLY A 128 18.78 -12.20 8.70
CA GLY A 128 19.72 -12.85 7.79
C GLY A 128 19.44 -14.34 7.56
N LYS A 129 18.94 -15.07 8.58
CA LYS A 129 18.52 -16.47 8.44
C LYS A 129 17.24 -16.57 7.60
N ALA A 130 16.25 -15.71 7.87
CA ALA A 130 15.00 -15.61 7.10
C ALA A 130 15.24 -15.24 5.63
N TRP A 131 16.07 -14.24 5.35
CA TRP A 131 16.43 -13.85 3.99
C TRP A 131 17.14 -14.98 3.23
N ARG A 132 18.13 -15.65 3.84
CA ARG A 132 18.79 -16.82 3.23
C ARG A 132 17.83 -17.99 3.00
N ALA A 133 16.83 -18.16 3.86
CA ALA A 133 15.80 -19.17 3.67
C ALA A 133 14.88 -18.82 2.49
N LYS A 134 14.48 -17.55 2.35
CA LYS A 134 13.73 -17.06 1.18
C LYS A 134 14.48 -17.33 -0.13
N GLN A 135 15.76 -16.95 -0.19
CA GLN A 135 16.60 -17.21 -1.38
C GLN A 135 16.72 -18.70 -1.71
N ARG A 136 16.84 -19.56 -0.69
CA ARG A 136 16.88 -21.02 -0.87
C ARG A 136 15.54 -21.60 -1.33
N ALA A 137 14.42 -21.09 -0.81
CA ALA A 137 13.09 -21.51 -1.24
C ALA A 137 12.83 -21.12 -2.69
N TRP A 138 13.15 -19.88 -3.09
CA TRP A 138 13.10 -19.48 -4.49
C TRP A 138 13.97 -20.38 -5.38
N LYS A 139 15.21 -20.72 -4.97
CA LYS A 139 16.05 -21.68 -5.72
C LYS A 139 15.41 -23.08 -5.84
N MET A 140 14.64 -23.51 -4.84
CA MET A 140 13.95 -24.81 -4.86
C MET A 140 12.66 -24.79 -5.70
N ILE A 141 12.06 -23.63 -5.95
CA ILE A 141 10.82 -23.48 -6.75
C ILE A 141 11.15 -23.22 -8.22
N TYR A 142 12.03 -22.25 -8.50
CA TYR A 142 12.23 -21.69 -9.85
C TYR A 142 13.62 -21.98 -10.45
N GLY A 143 14.43 -22.83 -9.80
CA GLY A 143 15.85 -22.99 -10.14
C GLY A 143 16.72 -21.82 -9.65
N ASP A 144 18.02 -21.88 -9.96
CA ASP A 144 18.90 -20.72 -9.71
C ASP A 144 18.87 -19.71 -10.85
N TRP A 145 19.47 -18.55 -10.57
CA TRP A 145 19.53 -17.41 -11.46
C TRP A 145 20.04 -17.76 -12.85
N GLU A 146 21.13 -18.52 -12.93
CA GLU A 146 21.71 -18.99 -14.19
C GLU A 146 20.75 -19.91 -14.94
N SER A 147 20.20 -20.95 -14.29
CA SER A 147 19.21 -21.84 -14.92
C SER A 147 17.94 -21.10 -15.37
N GLY A 148 17.59 -19.99 -14.71
CA GLY A 148 16.43 -19.18 -15.07
C GLY A 148 16.54 -18.52 -16.46
N TYR A 149 17.75 -18.18 -16.93
CA TYR A 149 17.95 -17.68 -18.30
C TYR A 149 17.86 -18.82 -19.33
N GLU A 150 18.41 -20.00 -19.01
CA GLU A 150 18.34 -21.18 -19.89
C GLU A 150 16.89 -21.67 -20.08
N GLN A 151 16.04 -21.51 -19.05
CA GLN A 151 14.63 -21.91 -19.09
C GLN A 151 13.69 -20.91 -19.79
N LEU A 152 14.09 -19.66 -20.02
CA LEU A 152 13.21 -18.62 -20.58
C LEU A 152 12.59 -19.01 -21.94
N PRO A 153 13.36 -19.48 -22.96
CA PRO A 153 12.78 -19.84 -24.25
C PRO A 153 11.79 -20.99 -24.13
N VAL A 154 12.11 -22.00 -23.32
CA VAL A 154 11.23 -23.14 -23.06
C VAL A 154 9.92 -22.66 -22.46
N LEU A 155 9.99 -21.86 -21.38
CA LEU A 155 8.82 -21.29 -20.70
C LEU A 155 7.93 -20.49 -21.67
N PHE A 156 8.52 -19.63 -22.52
CA PHE A 156 7.77 -18.89 -23.53
C PHE A 156 7.09 -19.82 -24.56
N ASN A 157 7.79 -20.86 -25.03
CA ASN A 157 7.21 -21.86 -25.92
C ASN A 157 6.00 -22.58 -25.28
N VAL A 158 6.10 -23.05 -24.03
CA VAL A 158 4.98 -23.77 -23.39
C VAL A 158 3.78 -22.87 -23.10
N ILE A 159 4.00 -21.62 -22.69
CA ILE A 159 2.88 -20.69 -22.46
C ILE A 159 2.20 -20.36 -23.79
N LYS A 160 2.96 -20.10 -24.87
CA LYS A 160 2.41 -19.81 -26.20
C LYS A 160 1.69 -20.99 -26.83
N ALA A 161 2.16 -22.22 -26.60
CA ALA A 161 1.51 -23.44 -27.11
C ALA A 161 0.07 -23.60 -26.60
N VAL A 162 -0.25 -23.13 -25.39
CA VAL A 162 -1.61 -23.19 -24.82
C VAL A 162 -2.34 -21.85 -24.83
N ASN A 163 -1.64 -20.72 -24.94
CA ASN A 163 -2.21 -19.38 -25.13
C ASN A 163 -1.91 -18.88 -26.54
N LEU A 164 -2.63 -19.42 -27.52
CA LEU A 164 -2.49 -19.06 -28.94
C LEU A 164 -2.64 -17.55 -29.13
N GLY A 165 -1.73 -16.96 -29.91
CA GLY A 165 -1.63 -15.50 -30.06
C GLY A 165 -0.68 -14.81 -29.08
N MET A 166 -0.11 -15.51 -28.09
CA MET A 166 1.00 -14.96 -27.31
C MET A 166 2.18 -14.61 -28.22
N HIS A 167 2.59 -13.35 -28.16
CA HIS A 167 3.79 -12.87 -28.81
C HIS A 167 4.90 -12.69 -27.78
N TYR A 168 6.08 -13.21 -28.11
CA TYR A 168 7.32 -12.94 -27.40
C TYR A 168 8.46 -12.85 -28.41
N GLU A 169 9.50 -12.13 -28.01
CA GLU A 169 10.75 -12.02 -28.76
C GLU A 169 11.91 -12.11 -27.77
N TYR A 170 13.00 -12.77 -28.13
CA TYR A 170 14.25 -12.70 -27.37
C TYR A 170 15.42 -12.49 -28.32
N ILE A 171 16.38 -11.67 -27.91
CA ILE A 171 17.55 -11.32 -28.71
C ILE A 171 18.82 -11.68 -27.90
N PRO A 172 19.72 -12.55 -28.44
CA PRO A 172 21.05 -12.74 -27.90
C PRO A 172 21.84 -11.44 -27.96
N LYS A 173 22.77 -11.27 -27.01
CA LYS A 173 23.78 -10.22 -27.13
C LYS A 173 24.65 -10.51 -28.38
N PRO A 174 24.79 -9.58 -29.34
CA PRO A 174 25.47 -9.85 -30.60
C PRO A 174 26.89 -10.39 -30.41
N ASN A 175 27.22 -11.45 -31.14
CA ASN A 175 28.54 -12.10 -31.16
C ASN A 175 29.09 -12.55 -29.78
N ALA A 176 28.23 -12.71 -28.77
CA ALA A 176 28.64 -12.97 -27.39
C ALA A 176 28.21 -14.37 -26.92
N TRP A 177 29.20 -15.23 -26.64
CA TRP A 177 29.02 -16.63 -26.26
C TRP A 177 29.82 -16.98 -25.00
N LYS A 178 29.37 -18.04 -24.30
CA LYS A 178 30.08 -18.63 -23.16
C LYS A 178 29.74 -20.12 -23.03
N ASP A 179 30.75 -20.97 -22.99
CA ASP A 179 30.62 -22.44 -22.85
C ASP A 179 29.62 -23.05 -23.86
N GLY A 180 29.65 -22.62 -25.12
CA GLY A 180 28.72 -23.05 -26.17
C GLY A 180 27.28 -22.50 -26.05
N ARG A 181 27.03 -21.58 -25.11
CA ARG A 181 25.71 -20.94 -24.87
C ARG A 181 25.74 -19.46 -25.26
N GLN A 182 24.62 -18.93 -25.72
CA GLN A 182 24.51 -17.50 -26.07
C GLN A 182 24.38 -16.65 -24.81
N ILE A 183 24.93 -15.43 -24.84
CA ILE A 183 24.69 -14.47 -23.76
C ILE A 183 23.33 -13.80 -23.98
N PHE A 184 22.50 -13.77 -22.94
CA PHE A 184 21.20 -13.09 -22.96
C PHE A 184 21.36 -11.57 -23.13
N GLY A 185 20.69 -10.99 -24.13
CA GLY A 185 20.58 -9.53 -24.29
C GLY A 185 19.25 -9.00 -23.74
N ARG A 186 18.14 -9.32 -24.41
CA ARG A 186 16.80 -8.82 -24.07
C ARG A 186 15.68 -9.81 -24.42
N ALA A 187 14.52 -9.67 -23.78
CA ALA A 187 13.31 -10.41 -24.11
C ALA A 187 12.04 -9.59 -23.88
N PHE A 188 11.03 -9.73 -24.74
CA PHE A 188 9.72 -9.07 -24.71
C PHE A 188 8.62 -10.13 -24.67
N TRP A 189 7.51 -9.85 -24.01
CA TRP A 189 6.29 -10.65 -24.12
C TRP A 189 5.01 -9.84 -23.87
N CYS A 190 3.94 -10.19 -24.59
CA CYS A 190 2.57 -9.79 -24.32
C CYS A 190 1.62 -11.00 -24.43
N PHE A 191 0.52 -10.98 -23.68
CA PHE A 191 -0.47 -12.05 -23.66
C PHE A 191 -1.69 -11.65 -24.50
N PRO A 192 -2.27 -12.57 -25.30
CA PRO A 192 -3.37 -12.25 -26.21
C PRO A 192 -4.60 -11.77 -25.42
N GLN A 193 -4.79 -12.27 -24.20
CA GLN A 193 -5.83 -11.83 -23.27
C GLN A 193 -5.68 -10.35 -22.90
N SER A 194 -4.45 -9.87 -22.65
CA SER A 194 -4.18 -8.45 -22.38
C SER A 194 -4.33 -7.58 -23.62
N VAL A 195 -4.01 -8.11 -24.81
CA VAL A 195 -4.18 -7.39 -26.09
C VAL A 195 -5.66 -7.24 -26.42
N GLU A 196 -6.47 -8.28 -26.23
CA GLU A 196 -7.93 -8.23 -26.37
C GLU A 196 -8.54 -7.27 -25.34
N ALA A 197 -8.18 -7.40 -24.06
CA ALA A 197 -8.63 -6.49 -23.00
C ALA A 197 -8.40 -5.01 -23.37
N PHE A 198 -7.23 -4.69 -23.93
CA PHE A 198 -6.88 -3.32 -24.30
C PHE A 198 -7.79 -2.72 -25.38
N ARG A 199 -8.47 -3.53 -26.22
CA ARG A 199 -9.45 -3.03 -27.21
C ARG A 199 -10.66 -2.37 -26.54
N HIS A 200 -10.98 -2.80 -25.32
CA HIS A 200 -12.10 -2.36 -24.49
C HIS A 200 -11.69 -1.31 -23.44
N CYS A 201 -10.39 -1.22 -23.12
CA CYS A 201 -9.82 -0.15 -22.31
C CYS A 201 -9.85 1.21 -23.00
N HIS A 202 -9.76 2.28 -22.20
CA HIS A 202 -9.42 3.61 -22.68
C HIS A 202 -8.16 3.55 -23.57
N PRO A 203 -8.12 4.27 -24.72
CA PRO A 203 -6.98 4.30 -25.63
C PRO A 203 -5.83 5.16 -25.09
N VAL A 204 -5.39 4.84 -23.87
CA VAL A 204 -4.26 5.43 -23.16
C VAL A 204 -3.50 4.32 -22.43
N PHE A 205 -2.18 4.37 -22.43
CA PHE A 205 -1.36 3.53 -21.56
C PHE A 205 -0.17 4.30 -20.98
N SER A 206 0.33 3.84 -19.84
CA SER A 206 1.56 4.32 -19.26
C SER A 206 2.68 3.31 -19.46
N ILE A 207 3.89 3.81 -19.70
CA ILE A 207 5.11 3.00 -19.73
C ILE A 207 6.05 3.42 -18.61
N ASP A 208 6.71 2.44 -17.99
CA ASP A 208 7.77 2.68 -17.03
C ASP A 208 8.78 1.53 -17.00
N GLY A 209 10.02 1.87 -16.64
CA GLY A 209 11.11 0.94 -16.39
C GLY A 209 11.31 0.65 -14.91
N THR A 210 11.93 -0.48 -14.58
CA THR A 210 12.40 -0.73 -13.23
C THR A 210 13.60 -1.67 -13.12
N PHE A 211 14.60 -1.26 -12.34
CA PHE A 211 15.81 -2.05 -12.13
C PHE A 211 15.54 -3.35 -11.36
N PHE A 212 16.20 -4.43 -11.79
CA PHE A 212 16.33 -5.63 -10.97
C PHE A 212 17.11 -5.36 -9.68
N ILE A 213 16.77 -6.09 -8.63
CA ILE A 213 17.44 -6.06 -7.31
C ILE A 213 18.15 -7.40 -7.05
N GLY A 214 18.08 -8.31 -8.02
CA GLY A 214 18.68 -9.64 -8.01
C GLY A 214 20.20 -9.69 -8.19
N LYS A 215 20.67 -10.92 -8.42
CA LYS A 215 22.09 -11.26 -8.67
C LYS A 215 22.68 -10.56 -9.91
N TYR A 216 21.85 -10.34 -10.92
CA TYR A 216 22.21 -9.68 -12.17
C TYR A 216 21.58 -8.27 -12.25
N ARG A 217 22.25 -7.38 -12.99
CA ARG A 217 21.73 -6.07 -13.42
C ARG A 217 20.82 -6.25 -14.63
N GLY A 218 20.04 -5.21 -14.91
CA GLY A 218 18.99 -5.19 -15.93
C GLY A 218 17.80 -4.36 -15.46
N THR A 219 16.90 -4.07 -16.38
CA THR A 219 15.64 -3.37 -16.18
C THR A 219 14.49 -4.20 -16.74
N LEU A 220 13.34 -4.17 -16.07
CA LEU A 220 12.06 -4.61 -16.59
C LEU A 220 11.27 -3.39 -17.07
N LEU A 221 10.98 -3.30 -18.37
CA LEU A 221 10.02 -2.33 -18.92
C LEU A 221 8.61 -2.92 -18.88
N ILE A 222 7.60 -2.06 -18.71
CA ILE A 222 6.20 -2.46 -18.63
C ILE A 222 5.32 -1.40 -19.33
N ALA A 223 4.32 -1.86 -20.08
CA ALA A 223 3.22 -1.04 -20.59
C ALA A 223 1.91 -1.44 -19.90
N ILE A 224 1.14 -0.47 -19.40
CA ILE A 224 -0.07 -0.69 -18.57
C ILE A 224 -1.15 0.33 -18.93
N SER A 225 -2.35 -0.15 -19.27
CA SER A 225 -3.56 0.65 -19.40
C SER A 225 -4.50 0.42 -18.21
N CYS A 226 -5.76 0.80 -18.32
CA CYS A 226 -6.80 0.56 -17.32
C CYS A 226 -8.17 0.41 -17.97
N ASP A 227 -9.07 -0.28 -17.27
CA ASP A 227 -10.47 -0.41 -17.66
C ASP A 227 -11.31 0.84 -17.32
N ALA A 228 -12.62 0.75 -17.59
CA ALA A 228 -13.64 1.76 -17.28
C ALA A 228 -13.69 2.23 -15.81
N ASN A 229 -13.16 1.43 -14.87
CA ASN A 229 -13.06 1.71 -13.44
C ASN A 229 -11.65 2.18 -13.01
N ASN A 230 -10.78 2.48 -13.97
CA ASN A 230 -9.36 2.77 -13.78
C ASN A 230 -8.55 1.62 -13.15
N MET A 231 -9.03 0.38 -13.20
CA MET A 231 -8.30 -0.77 -12.67
C MET A 231 -7.22 -1.23 -13.66
N LEU A 232 -6.00 -1.44 -13.17
CA LEU A 232 -4.81 -1.62 -14.01
C LEU A 232 -4.87 -2.87 -14.90
N VAL A 233 -4.67 -2.69 -16.21
CA VAL A 233 -4.56 -3.76 -17.23
C VAL A 233 -3.12 -3.78 -17.75
N PRO A 234 -2.24 -4.67 -17.25
CA PRO A 234 -0.88 -4.82 -17.77
C PRO A 234 -0.91 -5.43 -19.17
N LEU A 235 -0.22 -4.77 -20.11
CA LEU A 235 -0.29 -5.07 -21.54
C LEU A 235 0.90 -5.90 -22.04
N ALA A 236 2.11 -5.42 -21.73
CA ALA A 236 3.36 -5.99 -22.22
C ALA A 236 4.51 -5.73 -21.25
N PHE A 237 5.55 -6.56 -21.38
CA PHE A 237 6.72 -6.57 -20.50
C PHE A 237 7.99 -6.77 -21.34
N ALA A 238 9.13 -6.25 -20.86
CA ALA A 238 10.42 -6.61 -21.43
C ALA A 238 11.56 -6.62 -20.42
N LEU A 239 12.40 -7.67 -20.45
CA LEU A 239 13.71 -7.71 -19.80
C LEU A 239 14.73 -7.03 -20.74
N ILE A 240 15.44 -6.02 -20.27
CA ILE A 240 16.49 -5.32 -21.02
C ILE A 240 17.76 -5.11 -20.19
N GLU A 241 18.90 -4.91 -20.86
CA GLU A 241 20.19 -4.62 -20.22
C GLU A 241 20.17 -3.31 -19.40
N ARG A 242 19.63 -2.23 -19.99
CA ARG A 242 19.58 -0.87 -19.46
C ARG A 242 18.62 0.02 -20.26
N GLU A 243 18.06 1.03 -19.61
CA GLU A 243 17.27 2.09 -20.23
C GLU A 243 18.18 2.95 -21.14
N ASN A 244 17.92 2.95 -22.45
CA ASN A 244 18.61 3.73 -23.48
C ASN A 244 17.69 3.86 -24.73
N ASN A 245 18.14 4.58 -25.77
CA ASN A 245 17.32 4.83 -26.98
C ASN A 245 16.94 3.56 -27.74
N ASP A 246 17.87 2.61 -27.91
CA ASP A 246 17.61 1.34 -28.61
C ASP A 246 16.64 0.43 -27.82
N SER A 247 16.85 0.27 -26.51
CA SER A 247 15.96 -0.49 -25.63
C SER A 247 14.53 0.06 -25.63
N TRP A 248 14.37 1.39 -25.56
CA TRP A 248 13.05 2.03 -25.57
C TRP A 248 12.39 1.98 -26.95
N GLY A 249 13.15 2.21 -28.03
CA GLY A 249 12.66 2.10 -29.41
C GLY A 249 12.18 0.69 -29.73
N TRP A 250 13.01 -0.31 -29.44
CA TRP A 250 12.64 -1.72 -29.61
C TRP A 250 11.38 -2.10 -28.80
N PHE A 251 11.29 -1.69 -27.53
CA PHE A 251 10.12 -1.96 -26.70
C PHE A 251 8.85 -1.31 -27.25
N LEU A 252 8.88 -0.02 -27.59
CA LEU A 252 7.70 0.70 -28.11
C LEU A 252 7.30 0.24 -29.51
N ARG A 253 8.25 -0.15 -30.38
CA ARG A 253 7.94 -0.83 -31.65
C ARG A 253 7.13 -2.09 -31.43
N LEU A 254 7.53 -2.95 -30.50
CA LEU A 254 6.81 -4.21 -30.21
C LEU A 254 5.45 -3.96 -29.55
N VAL A 255 5.33 -2.98 -28.65
CA VAL A 255 4.03 -2.56 -28.09
C VAL A 255 3.10 -2.04 -29.20
N ARG A 256 3.57 -1.18 -30.11
CA ARG A 256 2.74 -0.70 -31.23
C ARG A 256 2.31 -1.84 -32.15
N LYS A 257 3.24 -2.71 -32.55
CA LYS A 257 2.98 -3.83 -33.47
C LYS A 257 2.04 -4.90 -32.89
N HIS A 258 2.23 -5.29 -31.63
CA HIS A 258 1.59 -6.48 -31.05
C HIS A 258 0.55 -6.19 -29.95
N VAL A 259 0.39 -4.94 -29.53
CA VAL A 259 -0.61 -4.54 -28.51
C VAL A 259 -1.57 -3.48 -29.04
N VAL A 260 -1.06 -2.41 -29.67
CA VAL A 260 -1.91 -1.33 -30.19
C VAL A 260 -2.59 -1.75 -31.50
N GLY A 261 -1.83 -2.36 -32.41
CA GLY A 261 -2.29 -2.73 -33.74
C GLY A 261 -2.29 -1.56 -34.74
N PRO A 262 -2.53 -1.84 -36.03
CA PRO A 262 -2.63 -0.81 -37.07
C PRO A 262 -3.86 0.09 -36.84
N GLY A 263 -3.79 1.34 -37.30
CA GLY A 263 -4.91 2.29 -37.32
C GLY A 263 -5.38 2.87 -35.97
N ARG A 264 -5.09 2.27 -34.81
CA ARG A 264 -5.56 2.78 -33.51
C ARG A 264 -4.64 3.88 -32.95
N GLU A 265 -5.16 5.10 -32.84
CA GLU A 265 -4.51 6.19 -32.10
C GLU A 265 -4.62 5.98 -30.58
N VAL A 266 -3.53 6.25 -29.86
CA VAL A 266 -3.45 6.03 -28.40
C VAL A 266 -2.58 7.08 -27.70
N GLY A 267 -3.01 7.50 -26.51
CA GLY A 267 -2.24 8.32 -25.59
C GLY A 267 -1.15 7.52 -24.87
N VAL A 268 0.05 8.09 -24.71
CA VAL A 268 1.14 7.45 -23.97
C VAL A 268 1.65 8.36 -22.86
N ILE A 269 1.63 7.86 -21.62
CA ILE A 269 2.05 8.62 -20.42
C ILE A 269 3.31 8.03 -19.80
N SER A 270 4.39 8.81 -19.78
CA SER A 270 5.69 8.40 -19.23
C SER A 270 6.43 9.56 -18.58
N ASP A 271 7.61 9.31 -18.03
CA ASP A 271 8.58 10.38 -17.78
C ASP A 271 9.10 11.01 -19.10
N ARG A 272 9.96 12.03 -18.98
CA ARG A 272 10.61 12.75 -20.10
C ARG A 272 12.02 12.20 -20.38
N HIS A 273 12.26 10.89 -20.23
CA HIS A 273 13.56 10.29 -20.54
C HIS A 273 13.84 10.34 -22.05
N GLN A 274 15.07 10.72 -22.43
CA GLN A 274 15.43 10.98 -23.84
C GLN A 274 15.18 9.79 -24.77
N GLY A 275 15.43 8.56 -24.28
CA GLY A 275 15.16 7.34 -25.05
C GLY A 275 13.67 7.09 -25.33
N ILE A 276 12.78 7.57 -24.46
CA ILE A 276 11.32 7.50 -24.69
C ILE A 276 10.91 8.55 -25.73
N LEU A 277 11.41 9.79 -25.61
CA LEU A 277 11.10 10.86 -26.57
C LEU A 277 11.45 10.43 -28.01
N TYR A 278 12.63 9.83 -28.20
CA TYR A 278 13.05 9.26 -29.48
C TYR A 278 12.12 8.13 -29.95
N ALA A 279 11.83 7.16 -29.09
CA ALA A 279 11.02 5.98 -29.40
C ALA A 279 9.53 6.29 -29.68
N VAL A 280 9.02 7.38 -29.13
CA VAL A 280 7.66 7.90 -29.40
C VAL A 280 7.56 8.56 -30.77
N GLN A 281 8.61 9.28 -31.19
CA GLN A 281 8.64 10.05 -32.43
C GLN A 281 8.86 9.17 -33.68
N GLU A 282 9.39 7.96 -33.50
CA GLU A 282 9.57 6.96 -34.55
C GLU A 282 8.27 6.74 -35.34
N GLN A 283 8.29 6.95 -36.64
CA GLN A 283 7.16 6.61 -37.52
C GLN A 283 7.28 5.14 -37.95
N ILE A 284 6.16 4.43 -37.94
CA ILE A 284 6.09 3.03 -38.37
C ILE A 284 4.97 2.95 -39.40
N GLU A 285 5.32 2.56 -40.62
CA GLU A 285 4.37 2.43 -41.73
C GLU A 285 3.19 1.50 -41.36
N GLY A 286 1.96 1.94 -41.65
CA GLY A 286 0.73 1.24 -41.27
C GLY A 286 0.25 1.43 -39.82
N TYR A 287 0.99 2.14 -38.97
CA TYR A 287 0.63 2.38 -37.57
C TYR A 287 0.44 3.87 -37.27
N ALA A 288 -0.63 4.19 -36.55
CA ALA A 288 -0.92 5.57 -36.16
C ALA A 288 0.17 6.16 -35.23
N PRO A 289 0.36 7.49 -35.22
CA PRO A 289 1.26 8.17 -34.27
C PRO A 289 0.85 7.95 -32.80
N LEU A 290 1.82 8.09 -31.89
CA LEU A 290 1.57 8.04 -30.44
C LEU A 290 1.34 9.45 -29.87
N HIS A 291 0.21 9.64 -29.18
CA HIS A 291 -0.10 10.91 -28.53
C HIS A 291 0.60 11.00 -27.16
N HIS A 292 1.88 11.35 -27.19
CA HIS A 292 2.71 11.39 -25.98
C HIS A 292 2.37 12.54 -25.05
N ARG A 293 2.32 12.24 -23.76
CA ARG A 293 1.94 13.13 -22.67
C ARG A 293 2.89 12.91 -21.50
N TRP A 294 3.55 13.95 -21.03
CA TRP A 294 4.54 13.84 -19.96
C TRP A 294 3.87 13.68 -18.61
N CYS A 295 4.41 12.80 -17.76
CA CYS A 295 3.98 12.66 -16.39
C CYS A 295 4.23 13.98 -15.65
N THR A 296 3.15 14.67 -15.25
CA THR A 296 3.19 15.98 -14.59
C THR A 296 4.06 15.95 -13.33
N ARG A 297 4.01 14.85 -12.58
CA ARG A 297 4.86 14.62 -11.39
C ARG A 297 6.36 14.60 -11.74
N HIS A 298 6.80 13.76 -12.68
CA HIS A 298 8.20 13.72 -13.13
C HIS A 298 8.66 15.05 -13.75
N LEU A 299 7.76 15.79 -14.38
CA LEU A 299 8.05 17.12 -14.92
C LEU A 299 8.24 18.16 -13.80
N ALA A 300 7.40 18.12 -12.75
CA ALA A 300 7.60 18.92 -11.54
C ALA A 300 8.88 18.52 -10.78
N GLU A 301 9.27 17.23 -10.75
CA GLU A 301 10.56 16.81 -10.20
C GLU A 301 11.75 17.38 -10.99
N ASN A 302 11.59 17.60 -12.31
CA ASN A 302 12.62 18.24 -13.12
C ASN A 302 12.72 19.75 -12.85
N LEU A 303 11.60 20.44 -12.60
CA LEU A 303 11.61 21.84 -12.13
C LEU A 303 12.33 21.94 -10.79
N LEU A 304 11.96 21.10 -9.81
CA LEU A 304 12.57 21.05 -8.49
C LEU A 304 14.09 20.79 -8.52
N ARG A 305 14.59 20.02 -9.51
CA ARG A 305 16.04 19.81 -9.72
C ARG A 305 16.75 21.02 -10.36
N LYS A 306 16.01 22.00 -10.87
CA LYS A 306 16.51 23.21 -11.53
C LYS A 306 16.44 24.44 -10.63
N ASP A 307 15.32 24.64 -9.93
CA ASP A 307 15.18 25.79 -9.02
C ASP A 307 15.59 25.47 -7.57
N GLY A 308 15.55 24.20 -7.17
CA GLY A 308 15.76 23.78 -5.78
C GLY A 308 14.58 24.10 -4.84
N VAL A 309 13.51 24.71 -5.34
CA VAL A 309 12.41 25.27 -4.53
C VAL A 309 11.26 24.27 -4.44
N LYS A 310 11.04 23.75 -3.23
CA LYS A 310 10.10 22.66 -3.00
C LYS A 310 8.63 23.04 -3.25
N ASP A 311 8.23 24.26 -2.91
CA ASP A 311 6.85 24.71 -3.04
C ASP A 311 6.43 24.91 -4.51
N ASN A 312 7.39 25.15 -5.40
CA ASN A 312 7.16 25.25 -6.85
C ASN A 312 6.73 23.91 -7.47
N PHE A 313 7.03 22.78 -6.82
CA PHE A 313 6.60 21.46 -7.25
C PHE A 313 5.08 21.34 -7.27
N ASP A 314 4.42 21.69 -6.16
CA ASP A 314 2.96 21.62 -6.04
C ASP A 314 2.28 22.70 -6.88
N LEU A 315 2.83 23.92 -6.89
CA LEU A 315 2.33 25.03 -7.71
C LEU A 315 2.35 24.69 -9.20
N PHE A 316 3.43 24.07 -9.70
CA PHE A 316 3.53 23.58 -11.07
C PHE A 316 2.49 22.49 -11.38
N GLN A 317 2.27 21.54 -10.46
CA GLN A 317 1.23 20.53 -10.63
C GLN A 317 -0.18 21.16 -10.67
N VAL A 318 -0.45 22.18 -9.86
CA VAL A 318 -1.72 22.93 -9.87
C VAL A 318 -1.91 23.66 -11.20
N ALA A 319 -0.86 24.30 -11.74
CA ALA A 319 -0.90 24.95 -13.06
C ALA A 319 -1.21 23.93 -14.17
N ALA A 320 -0.44 22.85 -14.25
CA ALA A 320 -0.60 21.81 -15.28
C ALA A 320 -2.00 21.15 -15.30
N ARG A 321 -2.66 21.05 -14.13
CA ARG A 321 -4.00 20.46 -13.96
C ARG A 321 -5.17 21.35 -14.41
N GLN A 322 -4.94 22.63 -14.68
CA GLN A 322 -6.01 23.55 -15.09
C GLN A 322 -6.62 23.13 -16.43
N LEU A 323 -7.96 23.04 -16.47
CA LEU A 323 -8.72 22.61 -17.66
C LEU A 323 -8.94 23.73 -18.69
N GLU A 324 -8.82 24.97 -18.23
CA GLU A 324 -9.20 26.21 -18.91
C GLU A 324 -8.01 27.15 -18.97
N ASP A 325 -7.79 27.79 -20.11
CA ASP A 325 -6.55 28.55 -20.35
C ASP A 325 -6.40 29.73 -19.39
N TYR A 326 -7.46 30.49 -19.12
CA TYR A 326 -7.44 31.62 -18.19
C TYR A 326 -6.82 31.28 -16.81
N TYR A 327 -7.24 30.18 -16.19
CA TYR A 327 -6.65 29.74 -14.91
C TYR A 327 -5.27 29.13 -15.08
N PHE A 328 -5.00 28.47 -16.22
CA PHE A 328 -3.66 28.02 -16.55
C PHE A 328 -2.68 29.20 -16.61
N GLN A 329 -2.99 30.27 -17.36
CA GLN A 329 -2.13 31.47 -17.44
C GLN A 329 -1.93 32.12 -16.07
N ARG A 330 -3.01 32.30 -15.27
CA ARG A 330 -2.90 32.83 -13.90
C ARG A 330 -1.99 31.98 -13.00
N LYS A 331 -2.09 30.65 -13.06
CA LYS A 331 -1.23 29.74 -12.27
C LYS A 331 0.18 29.61 -12.84
N LEU A 332 0.35 29.69 -14.15
CA LEU A 332 1.64 29.74 -14.81
C LEU A 332 2.43 30.99 -14.41
N GLU A 333 1.77 32.14 -14.31
CA GLU A 333 2.43 33.37 -13.87
C GLU A 333 2.88 33.27 -12.41
N GLN A 334 2.05 32.68 -11.53
CA GLN A 334 2.47 32.35 -10.16
C GLN A 334 3.73 31.46 -10.14
N VAL A 335 3.83 30.45 -11.03
CA VAL A 335 5.06 29.64 -11.18
C VAL A 335 6.23 30.50 -11.69
N ARG A 336 6.05 31.38 -12.67
CA ARG A 336 7.11 32.25 -13.21
C ARG A 336 7.66 33.21 -12.15
N THR A 337 6.78 33.80 -11.33
CA THR A 337 7.20 34.70 -10.24
C THR A 337 7.95 33.93 -9.15
N ALA A 338 7.48 32.73 -8.77
CA ALA A 338 8.05 31.92 -7.69
C ALA A 338 9.31 31.12 -8.07
N THR A 339 9.58 30.92 -9.36
CA THR A 339 10.78 30.20 -9.85
C THR A 339 12.00 31.13 -9.94
N ASN A 340 13.18 30.59 -9.63
CA ASN A 340 14.45 31.31 -9.80
C ASN A 340 14.83 31.42 -11.30
N ALA A 341 16.00 32.01 -11.62
CA ALA A 341 16.44 32.20 -13.00
C ALA A 341 16.56 30.88 -13.79
N GLU A 342 17.12 29.82 -13.20
CA GLU A 342 17.23 28.49 -13.84
C GLU A 342 15.86 27.84 -14.05
N GLY A 343 14.98 27.90 -13.05
CA GLY A 343 13.60 27.42 -13.13
C GLY A 343 12.81 28.14 -14.22
N ARG A 344 12.92 29.48 -14.31
CA ARG A 344 12.30 30.28 -15.38
C ARG A 344 12.82 29.93 -16.76
N GLN A 345 14.14 29.75 -16.93
CA GLN A 345 14.74 29.35 -18.21
C GLN A 345 14.26 27.95 -18.64
N TRP A 346 14.21 27.00 -17.71
CA TRP A 346 13.71 25.65 -17.97
C TRP A 346 12.20 25.64 -18.29
N LEU A 347 11.41 26.48 -17.62
CA LEU A 347 9.99 26.64 -17.87
C LEU A 347 9.75 27.24 -19.27
N ALA A 348 10.49 28.29 -19.63
CA ALA A 348 10.44 28.90 -20.97
C ALA A 348 10.74 27.86 -22.07
N GLY A 349 11.74 26.99 -21.87
CA GLY A 349 12.02 25.88 -22.78
C GLY A 349 10.89 24.85 -22.89
N SER A 350 10.05 24.72 -21.87
CA SER A 350 8.90 23.80 -21.84
C SER A 350 7.58 24.42 -22.34
N MET A 351 7.54 25.74 -22.61
CA MET A 351 6.38 26.43 -23.18
C MET A 351 6.08 26.06 -24.64
N ARG A 352 7.02 25.42 -25.35
CA ARG A 352 6.82 24.95 -26.73
C ARG A 352 5.93 23.70 -26.83
N ASP A 353 5.78 22.98 -25.72
CA ASP A 353 5.20 21.64 -25.63
C ASP A 353 3.95 21.61 -24.72
N LEU A 354 3.13 22.67 -24.72
CA LEU A 354 2.00 22.81 -23.78
C LEU A 354 0.99 21.66 -23.85
N ASP A 355 0.77 21.06 -25.03
CA ASP A 355 -0.07 19.88 -25.20
C ASP A 355 0.49 18.65 -24.48
N LYS A 356 1.83 18.55 -24.35
CA LYS A 356 2.51 17.44 -23.69
C LYS A 356 2.29 17.44 -22.19
N TRP A 357 2.11 18.59 -21.54
CA TRP A 357 2.13 18.66 -20.07
C TRP A 357 0.96 19.38 -19.38
N THR A 358 0.12 20.13 -20.11
CA THR A 358 -1.05 20.83 -19.55
C THR A 358 -2.36 20.14 -19.96
N ARG A 359 -3.44 20.37 -19.20
CA ARG A 359 -4.80 19.93 -19.57
C ARG A 359 -5.56 20.97 -20.40
N SER A 360 -5.22 22.25 -20.28
CA SER A 360 -5.83 23.34 -21.05
C SER A 360 -5.49 23.24 -22.55
N HIS A 361 -4.28 22.79 -22.89
CA HIS A 361 -3.77 22.70 -24.27
C HIS A 361 -3.73 21.27 -24.85
N ASP A 362 -4.09 20.24 -24.09
CA ASP A 362 -4.25 18.87 -24.65
C ASP A 362 -5.58 18.81 -25.43
N THR A 363 -5.52 19.28 -26.68
CA THR A 363 -6.68 19.52 -27.57
C THR A 363 -7.52 18.27 -27.85
N GLY A 364 -6.88 17.10 -27.99
CA GLY A 364 -7.55 15.81 -28.15
C GLY A 364 -7.86 15.08 -26.84
N GLY A 365 -7.45 15.61 -25.68
CA GLY A 365 -7.71 14.97 -24.39
C GLY A 365 -7.06 13.60 -24.22
N TRP A 366 -5.94 13.35 -24.91
CA TRP A 366 -5.29 12.03 -25.01
C TRP A 366 -4.81 11.47 -23.66
N ARG A 367 -4.85 12.29 -22.61
CA ARG A 367 -4.63 11.88 -21.23
C ARG A 367 -5.74 11.03 -20.63
N TYR A 368 -6.99 11.12 -21.08
CA TYR A 368 -8.16 10.48 -20.43
C TYR A 368 -8.11 10.68 -18.90
N GLU A 369 -8.06 11.94 -18.46
CA GLU A 369 -7.79 12.37 -17.07
C GLU A 369 -6.36 12.17 -16.50
N PHE A 370 -5.62 11.16 -16.93
CA PHE A 370 -4.36 10.74 -16.30
C PHE A 370 -3.25 11.80 -16.41
N GLN A 371 -2.77 12.27 -15.26
CA GLN A 371 -1.68 13.25 -15.17
C GLN A 371 -0.31 12.60 -15.03
N CYS A 372 -0.24 11.41 -14.43
CA CYS A 372 1.01 10.79 -13.99
C CYS A 372 1.11 9.33 -14.45
N SER A 373 2.33 8.80 -14.48
CA SER A 373 2.67 7.39 -14.69
C SER A 373 2.21 6.44 -13.55
N ASN A 374 1.25 6.87 -12.73
CA ASN A 374 0.71 6.14 -11.58
C ASN A 374 0.27 4.71 -11.92
N MET A 375 -0.22 4.47 -13.15
CA MET A 375 -0.59 3.14 -13.62
C MET A 375 0.60 2.17 -13.61
N ALA A 376 1.69 2.56 -14.28
CA ALA A 376 2.92 1.79 -14.35
C ALA A 376 3.62 1.74 -12.98
N GLU A 377 3.70 2.85 -12.26
CA GLU A 377 4.29 2.95 -10.91
C GLU A 377 3.61 2.04 -9.88
N SER A 378 2.28 1.90 -9.94
CA SER A 378 1.51 1.08 -8.98
C SER A 378 1.77 -0.42 -9.19
N PHE A 379 1.80 -0.89 -10.44
CA PHE A 379 2.24 -2.25 -10.74
C PHE A 379 3.73 -2.44 -10.41
N ASN A 380 4.54 -1.41 -10.62
CA ASN A 380 5.94 -1.41 -10.21
C ASN A 380 6.10 -1.59 -8.68
N LYS A 381 5.24 -1.01 -7.85
CA LYS A 381 5.23 -1.28 -6.39
C LYS A 381 4.93 -2.76 -6.08
N LEU A 382 4.01 -3.41 -6.80
CA LEU A 382 3.74 -4.85 -6.66
C LEU A 382 4.97 -5.72 -6.93
N LEU A 383 5.78 -5.32 -7.92
CA LEU A 383 6.98 -6.05 -8.37
C LEU A 383 8.22 -5.87 -7.49
N LEU A 384 8.22 -4.99 -6.47
CA LEU A 384 9.39 -4.71 -5.62
C LEU A 384 10.03 -5.98 -5.01
N GLY A 385 9.22 -6.97 -4.65
CA GLY A 385 9.70 -8.28 -4.15
C GLY A 385 10.07 -9.28 -5.25
N ILE A 386 9.54 -9.10 -6.46
CA ILE A 386 9.63 -10.02 -7.60
C ILE A 386 10.87 -9.72 -8.46
N ARG A 387 11.29 -8.45 -8.56
CA ARG A 387 12.56 -8.01 -9.19
C ARG A 387 13.83 -8.58 -8.58
N ALA A 388 13.70 -9.36 -7.50
CA ALA A 388 14.76 -10.08 -6.82
C ALA A 388 14.65 -11.61 -7.00
N MET A 389 13.83 -12.08 -7.96
CA MET A 389 13.69 -13.49 -8.36
C MET A 389 14.39 -13.75 -9.72
N PRO A 390 14.73 -15.02 -10.04
CA PRO A 390 15.18 -15.43 -11.38
C PRO A 390 14.21 -15.00 -12.50
N VAL A 391 14.73 -14.83 -13.72
CA VAL A 391 13.98 -14.19 -14.82
C VAL A 391 12.78 -14.99 -15.33
N ASN A 392 12.89 -16.32 -15.41
CA ASN A 392 11.76 -17.25 -15.63
C ASN A 392 10.65 -17.03 -14.57
N ALA A 393 11.03 -16.89 -13.30
CA ALA A 393 10.09 -16.68 -12.20
C ALA A 393 9.37 -15.30 -12.27
N ILE A 394 9.98 -14.30 -12.93
CA ILE A 394 9.32 -13.02 -13.23
C ILE A 394 8.25 -13.23 -14.31
N VAL A 395 8.55 -13.97 -15.38
CA VAL A 395 7.59 -14.32 -16.44
C VAL A 395 6.42 -15.12 -15.86
N GLU A 396 6.69 -16.20 -15.11
CA GLU A 396 5.66 -16.98 -14.40
C GLU A 396 4.79 -16.08 -13.48
N PHE A 397 5.41 -15.18 -12.71
CA PHE A 397 4.66 -14.24 -11.88
C PHE A 397 3.75 -13.33 -12.70
N THR A 398 4.20 -12.80 -13.85
CA THR A 398 3.33 -11.97 -14.71
C THR A 398 2.13 -12.77 -15.24
N PHE A 399 2.35 -14.02 -15.67
CA PHE A 399 1.28 -14.91 -16.12
C PHE A 399 0.26 -15.18 -15.01
N TYR A 400 0.68 -15.75 -13.87
CA TYR A 400 -0.25 -16.10 -12.79
C TYR A 400 -0.90 -14.87 -12.12
N ARG A 401 -0.24 -13.71 -12.13
CA ARG A 401 -0.85 -12.46 -11.66
C ARG A 401 -2.00 -12.01 -12.56
N LEU A 402 -1.84 -12.14 -13.88
CA LEU A 402 -2.89 -11.81 -14.85
C LEU A 402 -4.04 -12.81 -14.79
N VAL A 403 -3.76 -14.13 -14.72
CA VAL A 403 -4.78 -15.17 -14.49
C VAL A 403 -5.68 -14.81 -13.30
N ALA A 404 -5.08 -14.46 -12.15
CA ALA A 404 -5.83 -14.08 -10.96
C ALA A 404 -6.67 -12.81 -11.16
N TRP A 405 -6.11 -11.77 -11.80
CA TRP A 405 -6.81 -10.51 -12.02
C TRP A 405 -7.96 -10.62 -13.02
N PHE A 406 -7.80 -11.38 -14.11
CA PHE A 406 -8.88 -11.61 -15.08
C PHE A 406 -10.03 -12.38 -14.45
N ASN A 407 -9.75 -13.42 -13.67
CA ASN A 407 -10.79 -14.17 -12.96
C ASN A 407 -11.50 -13.32 -11.89
N GLU A 408 -10.75 -12.62 -11.03
CA GLU A 408 -11.32 -11.79 -9.96
C GLU A 408 -12.18 -10.63 -10.49
N ARG A 409 -11.73 -9.96 -11.56
CA ARG A 409 -12.39 -8.75 -12.08
C ARG A 409 -13.52 -9.06 -13.04
N HIS A 410 -13.46 -10.17 -13.78
CA HIS A 410 -14.60 -10.62 -14.57
C HIS A 410 -15.80 -10.94 -13.68
N ALA A 411 -15.60 -11.70 -12.60
CA ALA A 411 -16.69 -12.03 -11.67
C ALA A 411 -17.34 -10.78 -11.06
N LYS A 412 -16.55 -9.71 -10.80
CA LYS A 412 -17.07 -8.41 -10.36
C LYS A 412 -17.81 -7.66 -11.47
N ALA A 413 -17.35 -7.73 -12.71
CA ALA A 413 -17.99 -7.10 -13.85
C ALA A 413 -19.32 -7.81 -14.21
N GLU A 414 -19.35 -9.15 -14.20
CA GLU A 414 -20.55 -9.97 -14.36
C GLU A 414 -21.57 -9.67 -13.27
N ALA A 415 -21.15 -9.53 -12.00
CA ALA A 415 -22.06 -9.18 -10.91
C ALA A 415 -22.74 -7.81 -11.13
N LEU A 416 -22.03 -6.81 -11.69
CA LEU A 416 -22.61 -5.53 -12.08
C LEU A 416 -23.58 -5.70 -13.28
N GLN A 417 -23.24 -6.52 -14.26
CA GLN A 417 -24.06 -6.77 -15.45
C GLN A 417 -25.38 -7.48 -15.07
N ILE A 418 -25.31 -8.48 -14.19
CA ILE A 418 -26.46 -9.20 -13.63
C ILE A 418 -27.35 -8.26 -12.78
N ALA A 419 -26.75 -7.29 -12.09
CA ALA A 419 -27.48 -6.25 -11.37
C ALA A 419 -28.13 -5.18 -12.28
N GLY A 420 -27.99 -5.29 -13.61
CA GLY A 420 -28.55 -4.33 -14.57
C GLY A 420 -27.85 -2.98 -14.61
N GLU A 421 -26.63 -2.88 -14.09
CA GLU A 421 -25.88 -1.62 -14.05
C GLU A 421 -25.39 -1.21 -15.44
N ARG A 422 -25.83 -0.06 -15.95
CA ARG A 422 -25.38 0.50 -17.24
C ARG A 422 -23.91 0.94 -17.20
N TRP A 423 -23.50 1.53 -16.08
CA TRP A 423 -22.21 2.22 -15.93
C TRP A 423 -21.33 1.57 -14.88
N ALA A 424 -20.03 1.45 -15.19
CA ALA A 424 -19.05 1.01 -14.21
C ALA A 424 -19.04 1.96 -12.99
N GLU A 425 -18.71 1.43 -11.81
CA GLU A 425 -18.85 2.14 -10.53
C GLU A 425 -18.26 3.56 -10.52
N LYS A 426 -17.08 3.77 -11.10
CA LYS A 426 -16.45 5.09 -11.15
C LYS A 426 -17.21 6.05 -12.09
N PRO A 427 -17.49 5.71 -13.36
CA PRO A 427 -18.41 6.47 -14.23
C PRO A 427 -19.77 6.76 -13.58
N LYS A 428 -20.39 5.79 -12.90
CA LYS A 428 -21.65 5.96 -12.16
C LYS A 428 -21.55 7.04 -11.09
N ARG A 429 -20.49 7.00 -10.25
CA ARG A 429 -20.21 8.07 -9.26
C ARG A 429 -20.01 9.44 -9.90
N TYR A 430 -19.37 9.52 -11.07
CA TYR A 430 -19.20 10.77 -11.80
C TYR A 430 -20.51 11.31 -12.38
N LEU A 431 -21.41 10.44 -12.85
CA LEU A 431 -22.76 10.81 -13.28
C LEU A 431 -23.62 11.35 -12.13
N ILE A 432 -23.56 10.73 -10.95
CA ILE A 432 -24.27 11.20 -9.75
C ILE A 432 -23.82 12.63 -9.40
N ILE A 433 -22.50 12.84 -9.24
CA ILE A 433 -21.93 14.17 -8.92
C ILE A 433 -22.22 15.21 -10.03
N ALA A 434 -22.25 14.81 -11.30
CA ALA A 434 -22.63 15.70 -12.39
C ALA A 434 -24.11 16.08 -12.34
N ASN A 435 -25.00 15.15 -11.96
CA ASN A 435 -26.43 15.37 -11.81
C ASN A 435 -26.79 16.28 -10.62
N GLU A 436 -26.17 16.05 -9.46
CA GLU A 436 -26.33 16.87 -8.25
C GLU A 436 -25.90 18.33 -8.49
N ARG A 437 -24.81 18.52 -9.23
CA ARG A 437 -24.34 19.87 -9.60
C ARG A 437 -25.23 20.49 -10.67
N ALA A 438 -25.72 19.72 -11.64
CA ALA A 438 -26.55 20.25 -12.72
C ALA A 438 -27.84 20.92 -12.20
N SER A 439 -28.39 20.49 -11.06
CA SER A 439 -29.57 21.14 -10.45
C SER A 439 -29.30 22.51 -9.82
N THR A 440 -28.04 22.93 -9.67
CA THR A 440 -27.69 24.29 -9.19
C THR A 440 -27.34 25.26 -10.32
N HIS A 441 -27.44 24.80 -11.57
CA HIS A 441 -27.04 25.57 -12.75
C HIS A 441 -28.25 26.20 -13.43
N GLU A 442 -28.11 27.45 -13.86
CA GLU A 442 -29.08 28.11 -14.71
C GLU A 442 -28.72 27.88 -16.18
N VAL A 443 -29.71 27.69 -17.04
CA VAL A 443 -29.50 27.33 -18.45
C VAL A 443 -30.33 28.25 -19.33
N GLN A 444 -29.67 28.86 -20.31
CA GLN A 444 -30.29 29.65 -21.36
C GLN A 444 -29.98 29.00 -22.72
N CYS A 445 -31.02 28.71 -23.50
CA CYS A 445 -30.86 28.26 -24.88
C CYS A 445 -30.50 29.45 -25.77
N PHE A 446 -29.39 29.36 -26.51
CA PHE A 446 -28.96 30.39 -27.47
C PHE A 446 -29.29 29.99 -28.91
N ASP A 447 -29.13 28.71 -29.26
CA ASP A 447 -29.55 28.19 -30.56
C ASP A 447 -29.99 26.71 -30.46
N LEU A 448 -31.27 26.47 -30.78
CA LEU A 448 -31.87 25.14 -30.81
C LEU A 448 -31.34 24.26 -31.95
N GLY A 449 -30.87 24.88 -33.04
CA GLY A 449 -30.37 24.25 -34.26
C GLY A 449 -29.01 23.60 -34.07
N SER A 450 -27.99 24.35 -33.65
CA SER A 450 -26.70 23.79 -33.22
C SER A 450 -26.77 23.06 -31.88
N GLY A 451 -27.78 23.34 -31.06
CA GLY A 451 -27.86 22.85 -29.68
C GLY A 451 -26.86 23.56 -28.77
N THR A 452 -26.75 24.88 -28.93
CA THR A 452 -25.87 25.75 -28.15
C THR A 452 -26.63 26.36 -26.97
N TYR A 453 -26.07 26.19 -25.78
CA TYR A 453 -26.62 26.64 -24.51
C TYR A 453 -25.56 27.41 -23.72
N GLN A 454 -25.99 28.48 -23.06
CA GLN A 454 -25.23 29.11 -22.00
C GLN A 454 -25.65 28.48 -20.67
N VAL A 455 -24.70 28.06 -19.86
CA VAL A 455 -24.95 27.48 -18.54
C VAL A 455 -24.19 28.28 -17.50
N GLU A 456 -24.92 28.92 -16.58
CA GLU A 456 -24.34 29.60 -15.43
C GLU A 456 -24.25 28.64 -14.25
N HIS A 457 -23.02 28.43 -13.79
CA HIS A 457 -22.69 27.77 -12.55
C HIS A 457 -22.56 28.85 -11.48
N ARG A 458 -23.54 28.94 -10.57
CA ARG A 458 -23.52 29.88 -9.45
C ARG A 458 -22.27 29.71 -8.60
N GLY A 459 -21.66 30.83 -8.25
CA GLY A 459 -20.54 30.90 -7.34
C GLY A 459 -20.92 30.58 -5.89
N GLY A 460 -19.93 30.60 -5.00
CA GLY A 460 -20.14 30.42 -3.57
C GLY A 460 -18.84 30.35 -2.79
N THR A 461 -18.92 30.70 -1.50
CA THR A 461 -17.80 30.54 -0.57
C THR A 461 -17.70 29.09 -0.14
N THR A 462 -16.53 28.50 -0.34
CA THR A 462 -16.20 27.16 0.15
C THR A 462 -16.05 27.15 1.68
N SER A 463 -16.09 25.95 2.30
CA SER A 463 -15.85 25.78 3.74
C SER A 463 -14.49 26.29 4.22
N ASP A 464 -13.51 26.35 3.32
CA ASP A 464 -12.15 26.85 3.51
C ASP A 464 -12.00 28.35 3.14
N GLY A 465 -13.11 29.05 2.86
CA GLY A 465 -13.13 30.50 2.65
C GLY A 465 -12.76 30.95 1.23
N GLU A 466 -12.39 30.06 0.31
CA GLU A 466 -12.25 30.44 -1.10
C GLU A 466 -13.62 30.85 -1.66
N ILE A 467 -13.76 32.13 -2.00
CA ILE A 467 -14.87 32.64 -2.80
C ILE A 467 -14.69 32.13 -4.23
N ARG A 468 -15.64 31.33 -4.72
CA ARG A 468 -15.75 30.99 -6.14
C ARG A 468 -16.74 31.95 -6.79
N GLU A 469 -16.26 32.68 -7.79
CA GLU A 469 -17.09 33.53 -8.65
C GLU A 469 -18.16 32.69 -9.38
N SER A 470 -19.32 33.28 -9.71
CA SER A 470 -20.24 32.67 -10.69
C SER A 470 -19.58 32.57 -12.05
N ARG A 471 -19.83 31.47 -12.78
CA ARG A 471 -19.13 31.16 -14.02
C ARG A 471 -20.08 30.75 -15.13
N ILE A 472 -19.96 31.41 -16.26
CA ILE A 472 -20.70 31.08 -17.47
C ILE A 472 -19.88 30.10 -18.33
N HIS A 473 -20.51 29.02 -18.74
CA HIS A 473 -19.95 28.02 -19.64
C HIS A 473 -20.85 27.83 -20.87
N VAL A 474 -20.25 27.90 -22.06
CA VAL A 474 -20.94 27.55 -23.31
C VAL A 474 -20.88 26.03 -23.48
N VAL A 475 -22.03 25.45 -23.80
CA VAL A 475 -22.25 24.03 -24.05
C VAL A 475 -22.80 23.86 -25.46
N VAL A 476 -22.22 22.94 -26.23
CA VAL A 476 -22.77 22.51 -27.52
C VAL A 476 -23.13 21.04 -27.36
N LEU A 477 -24.42 20.75 -27.16
CA LEU A 477 -24.90 19.41 -26.83
C LEU A 477 -24.58 18.41 -27.94
N ARG A 478 -24.87 18.76 -29.20
CA ARG A 478 -24.68 17.88 -30.36
C ARG A 478 -23.23 17.41 -30.53
N ASP A 479 -22.28 18.25 -30.14
CA ASP A 479 -20.84 17.99 -30.26
C ASP A 479 -20.22 17.38 -28.99
N PHE A 480 -21.01 17.19 -27.92
CA PHE A 480 -20.51 16.81 -26.59
C PHE A 480 -19.45 17.79 -26.04
N LYS A 481 -19.53 19.09 -26.38
CA LYS A 481 -18.54 20.12 -26.02
C LYS A 481 -19.03 21.01 -24.87
N CYS A 482 -18.09 21.44 -24.03
CA CYS A 482 -18.30 22.49 -23.03
C CYS A 482 -17.00 23.26 -22.75
N THR A 483 -17.08 24.59 -22.59
CA THR A 483 -15.91 25.44 -22.34
C THR A 483 -15.21 25.16 -21.00
N CYS A 484 -15.84 24.48 -20.04
CA CYS A 484 -15.17 24.02 -18.81
C CYS A 484 -14.06 22.97 -19.03
N GLY A 485 -13.84 22.55 -20.28
CA GLY A 485 -12.78 21.63 -20.69
C GLY A 485 -12.99 20.16 -20.28
N ARG A 486 -13.91 19.87 -19.36
CA ARG A 486 -14.15 18.51 -18.84
C ARG A 486 -14.50 17.49 -19.92
N PRO A 487 -15.48 17.70 -20.84
CA PRO A 487 -15.85 16.67 -21.80
C PRO A 487 -14.69 16.30 -22.73
N ARG A 488 -13.89 17.29 -23.16
CA ARG A 488 -12.65 17.10 -23.91
C ARG A 488 -11.60 16.30 -23.11
N GLN A 489 -11.43 16.60 -21.83
CA GLN A 489 -10.29 16.14 -21.02
C GLN A 489 -10.51 14.83 -20.25
N TYR A 490 -11.77 14.42 -20.08
CA TYR A 490 -12.16 13.15 -19.44
C TYR A 490 -12.92 12.22 -20.41
N HIS A 491 -13.29 12.70 -21.61
CA HIS A 491 -14.17 12.00 -22.57
C HIS A 491 -15.53 11.58 -21.97
N PHE A 492 -15.98 12.33 -20.97
CA PHE A 492 -17.13 12.02 -20.12
C PHE A 492 -17.91 13.30 -19.76
N VAL A 493 -19.19 13.17 -19.39
CA VAL A 493 -20.07 14.32 -19.14
C VAL A 493 -19.58 15.24 -18.01
N CYS A 494 -19.97 16.52 -18.10
CA CYS A 494 -19.86 17.48 -17.02
C CYS A 494 -21.25 17.96 -16.58
N SER A 495 -21.35 18.59 -15.40
CA SER A 495 -22.62 19.13 -14.90
C SER A 495 -23.28 20.10 -15.87
N HIS A 496 -22.51 20.91 -16.61
CA HIS A 496 -23.06 21.81 -17.64
C HIS A 496 -23.72 21.06 -18.82
N LEU A 497 -23.12 19.95 -19.29
CA LEU A 497 -23.74 19.10 -20.32
C LEU A 497 -25.04 18.47 -19.79
N VAL A 498 -25.03 17.98 -18.55
CA VAL A 498 -26.21 17.39 -17.90
C VAL A 498 -27.31 18.43 -17.70
N ALA A 499 -26.99 19.66 -17.31
CA ALA A 499 -27.94 20.76 -17.14
C ALA A 499 -28.60 21.15 -18.48
N ALA A 500 -27.79 21.38 -19.52
CA ALA A 500 -28.30 21.68 -20.86
C ALA A 500 -29.16 20.54 -21.44
N ALA A 501 -28.77 19.29 -21.20
CA ALA A 501 -29.54 18.13 -21.61
C ALA A 501 -30.88 18.00 -20.88
N LYS A 502 -30.92 18.24 -19.56
CA LYS A 502 -32.16 18.31 -18.77
C LYS A 502 -33.10 19.40 -19.29
N HIS A 503 -32.59 20.59 -19.59
CA HIS A 503 -33.39 21.67 -20.19
C HIS A 503 -34.02 21.27 -21.54
N ARG A 504 -33.41 20.35 -22.31
CA ARG A 504 -33.95 19.85 -23.59
C ARG A 504 -34.67 18.49 -23.48
N ASN A 505 -34.82 17.93 -22.28
CA ASN A 505 -35.25 16.55 -22.04
C ASN A 505 -34.51 15.52 -22.93
N PHE A 506 -33.19 15.66 -23.03
CA PHE A 506 -32.31 14.87 -23.90
C PHE A 506 -31.52 13.83 -23.10
N ASP A 507 -31.45 12.58 -23.58
CA ASP A 507 -30.62 11.54 -22.95
C ASP A 507 -29.12 11.78 -23.25
N ILE A 508 -28.46 12.55 -22.39
CA ILE A 508 -27.01 12.79 -22.48
C ILE A 508 -26.17 11.53 -22.26
N GLU A 509 -26.72 10.50 -21.60
CA GLU A 509 -25.99 9.24 -21.38
C GLU A 509 -25.86 8.43 -22.67
N SER A 510 -26.76 8.62 -23.65
CA SER A 510 -26.62 8.05 -25.01
C SER A 510 -25.36 8.53 -25.74
N MET A 511 -24.83 9.71 -25.39
CA MET A 511 -23.61 10.27 -25.97
C MET A 511 -22.32 9.84 -25.25
N ILE A 512 -22.43 9.17 -24.11
CA ILE A 512 -21.27 8.66 -23.38
C ILE A 512 -20.69 7.45 -24.12
N ARG A 513 -19.37 7.42 -24.26
CA ARG A 513 -18.68 6.34 -24.98
C ARG A 513 -18.91 5.00 -24.29
N HIS A 514 -19.16 3.97 -25.09
CA HIS A 514 -19.33 2.60 -24.63
C HIS A 514 -18.13 2.07 -23.81
N GLU A 515 -16.93 2.65 -23.97
CA GLU A 515 -15.74 2.41 -23.13
C GLU A 515 -15.99 2.51 -21.62
N PHE A 516 -16.99 3.28 -21.17
CA PHE A 516 -17.32 3.45 -19.75
C PHE A 516 -18.42 2.49 -19.22
N SER A 517 -19.03 1.69 -20.11
CA SER A 517 -20.15 0.80 -19.77
C SER A 517 -19.70 -0.48 -19.04
N VAL A 518 -20.65 -1.11 -18.35
CA VAL A 518 -20.41 -2.44 -17.72
C VAL A 518 -20.19 -3.52 -18.78
N ASP A 519 -20.88 -3.48 -19.92
CA ASP A 519 -20.68 -4.46 -21.00
C ASP A 519 -19.23 -4.45 -21.52
N THR A 520 -18.65 -3.27 -21.69
CA THR A 520 -17.23 -3.13 -22.09
C THR A 520 -16.28 -3.55 -20.96
N LEU A 521 -16.64 -3.31 -19.70
CA LEU A 521 -15.89 -3.80 -18.54
C LEU A 521 -15.88 -5.34 -18.47
N VAL A 522 -17.02 -6.00 -18.75
CA VAL A 522 -17.10 -7.47 -18.86
C VAL A 522 -16.21 -7.95 -20.01
N ARG A 523 -16.35 -7.37 -21.21
CA ARG A 523 -15.51 -7.71 -22.38
C ARG A 523 -14.02 -7.56 -22.08
N THR A 524 -13.61 -6.50 -21.37
CA THR A 524 -12.22 -6.26 -20.95
C THR A 524 -11.64 -7.44 -20.17
N TRP A 525 -12.39 -8.01 -19.23
CA TRP A 525 -11.91 -9.11 -18.36
C TRP A 525 -12.33 -10.50 -18.83
N SER A 526 -13.11 -10.60 -19.91
CA SER A 526 -13.60 -11.86 -20.46
C SER A 526 -12.54 -12.85 -20.97
N PRO A 527 -11.39 -12.43 -21.54
CA PRO A 527 -10.41 -13.37 -22.12
C PRO A 527 -9.81 -14.32 -21.08
N ARG A 528 -9.86 -15.64 -21.35
CA ARG A 528 -9.33 -16.67 -20.44
C ARG A 528 -7.88 -17.03 -20.75
N PHE A 529 -7.09 -17.17 -19.70
CA PHE A 529 -5.75 -17.76 -19.75
C PHE A 529 -5.84 -19.28 -19.61
N VAL A 530 -5.05 -20.00 -20.40
CA VAL A 530 -4.97 -21.48 -20.34
C VAL A 530 -3.70 -21.88 -19.58
N PRO A 531 -3.78 -22.76 -18.56
CA PRO A 531 -2.62 -23.19 -17.80
C PRO A 531 -1.69 -24.07 -18.64
N PHE A 532 -0.38 -23.88 -18.47
CA PHE A 532 0.65 -24.78 -18.99
C PHE A 532 0.98 -25.90 -17.99
N ARG A 533 1.52 -27.02 -18.47
CA ARG A 533 1.75 -28.24 -17.67
C ARG A 533 3.00 -28.17 -16.78
N ASP A 534 3.19 -29.19 -15.93
CA ASP A 534 4.39 -29.31 -15.08
C ASP A 534 5.67 -29.39 -15.95
N PRO A 535 6.83 -28.84 -15.50
CA PRO A 535 8.09 -28.92 -16.22
C PRO A 535 8.56 -30.32 -16.64
N ARG A 536 8.06 -31.39 -16.01
CA ARG A 536 8.32 -32.78 -16.39
C ARG A 536 7.56 -33.26 -17.64
N GLU A 537 6.52 -32.53 -18.04
CA GLU A 537 5.72 -32.79 -19.24
C GLU A 537 6.02 -31.81 -20.39
N TRP A 538 6.99 -30.91 -20.23
CA TRP A 538 7.35 -29.97 -21.28
C TRP A 538 8.02 -30.72 -22.45
N PRO A 539 7.72 -30.34 -23.70
CA PRO A 539 8.37 -30.95 -24.86
C PRO A 539 9.88 -30.70 -24.83
N PRO A 540 10.69 -31.60 -25.43
CA PRO A 540 12.11 -31.36 -25.63
C PRO A 540 12.36 -30.02 -26.34
N TYR A 541 13.40 -29.31 -25.92
CA TYR A 541 13.83 -28.05 -26.54
C TYR A 541 15.29 -28.16 -26.99
N ASP A 542 15.47 -28.01 -28.29
CA ASP A 542 16.71 -28.08 -29.06
C ASP A 542 17.28 -26.70 -29.46
N GLY A 543 16.48 -25.65 -29.29
CA GLY A 543 16.84 -24.27 -29.62
C GLY A 543 17.95 -23.65 -28.73
N PRO A 544 18.30 -22.38 -28.97
CA PRO A 544 19.41 -21.70 -28.29
C PRO A 544 19.24 -21.65 -26.78
N LYS A 545 20.34 -21.93 -26.07
CA LYS A 545 20.44 -21.85 -24.60
C LYS A 545 21.11 -20.54 -24.20
N TYR A 546 20.53 -19.85 -23.22
CA TYR A 546 20.98 -18.53 -22.79
C TYR A 546 21.60 -18.52 -21.40
N VAL A 547 22.74 -17.87 -21.25
CA VAL A 547 23.33 -17.55 -19.96
C VAL A 547 23.26 -16.06 -19.66
N ALA A 548 23.16 -15.73 -18.37
CA ALA A 548 23.29 -14.36 -17.90
C ALA A 548 24.67 -13.79 -18.26
N ASP A 549 24.71 -12.55 -18.77
CA ASP A 549 25.96 -11.83 -19.02
C ASP A 549 26.78 -11.66 -17.72
N PRO A 550 28.01 -12.18 -17.64
CA PRO A 550 28.89 -12.00 -16.49
C PRO A 550 29.18 -10.53 -16.14
N ALA A 551 29.19 -9.62 -17.13
CA ALA A 551 29.45 -8.20 -16.92
C ALA A 551 28.33 -7.50 -16.10
N TYR A 552 27.10 -8.05 -16.15
CA TYR A 552 25.97 -7.58 -15.35
C TYR A 552 25.88 -8.25 -13.98
N HIS A 553 26.80 -9.14 -13.60
CA HIS A 553 26.82 -9.75 -12.26
C HIS A 553 27.13 -8.73 -11.15
N TRP A 554 26.38 -8.77 -10.04
CA TRP A 554 26.59 -7.85 -8.91
C TRP A 554 27.69 -8.33 -7.95
N ASN A 555 28.91 -7.82 -8.13
CA ASN A 555 30.10 -8.19 -7.35
C ASN A 555 30.37 -7.36 -6.07
N LYS A 556 29.59 -6.32 -5.74
CA LYS A 556 29.90 -5.41 -4.63
C LYS A 556 29.26 -5.83 -3.30
N ARG A 557 30.02 -5.83 -2.20
CA ARG A 557 29.48 -5.97 -0.82
C ARG A 557 28.62 -4.76 -0.46
N GLY A 558 27.52 -5.00 0.27
CA GLY A 558 26.53 -3.99 0.66
C GLY A 558 25.22 -4.09 -0.13
N THR A 559 24.14 -3.50 0.40
CA THR A 559 22.87 -3.42 -0.33
C THR A 559 23.05 -2.62 -1.62
N ARG A 560 22.66 -3.18 -2.77
CA ARG A 560 22.49 -2.42 -4.01
C ARG A 560 21.63 -1.19 -3.71
N LYS A 561 22.13 0.01 -4.04
CA LYS A 561 21.35 1.25 -3.89
C LYS A 561 19.99 1.01 -4.53
N ARG A 562 18.91 1.15 -3.76
CA ARG A 562 17.53 0.98 -4.25
C ARG A 562 17.08 2.10 -5.19
N THR A 563 17.99 3.02 -5.49
CA THR A 563 17.67 4.29 -6.09
C THR A 563 17.59 4.21 -7.63
N ARG A 564 16.37 4.24 -8.18
CA ARG A 564 16.00 5.46 -8.94
C ARG A 564 16.03 6.65 -7.98
N HIS A 565 16.14 7.89 -8.45
CA HIS A 565 16.03 9.08 -7.59
C HIS A 565 14.99 8.84 -6.49
N ASN A 566 15.36 9.08 -5.22
CA ASN A 566 14.45 8.90 -4.09
C ASN A 566 13.15 9.58 -4.48
N MET A 567 12.10 8.81 -4.78
CA MET A 567 10.79 9.39 -5.05
C MET A 567 10.47 10.18 -3.79
N THR A 568 10.38 11.50 -3.92
CA THR A 568 9.76 12.36 -2.93
C THR A 568 8.26 12.05 -2.94
N MET A 569 7.89 10.82 -2.53
CA MET A 569 6.52 10.46 -2.19
C MET A 569 6.00 11.58 -1.33
N ASP A 570 4.83 12.11 -1.65
CA ASP A 570 4.32 13.33 -1.03
C ASP A 570 4.46 13.24 0.46
N GLN A 571 5.24 14.20 0.88
CA GLN A 571 6.26 13.92 1.83
C GLN A 571 5.59 14.71 3.00
N LYS A 572 5.08 14.03 4.02
CA LYS A 572 4.35 14.59 5.18
C LYS A 572 5.11 14.40 6.51
N MET A 573 4.94 15.35 7.44
CA MET A 573 5.14 15.02 8.85
C MET A 573 4.14 13.93 9.22
N LEU A 574 4.61 12.84 9.83
CA LEU A 574 3.75 11.78 10.34
C LEU A 574 3.22 12.17 11.72
N GLY A 575 4.06 12.83 12.52
CA GLY A 575 3.66 13.45 13.77
C GLY A 575 4.70 14.40 14.34
N LEU A 576 4.39 14.98 15.49
CA LEU A 576 5.29 15.79 16.30
C LEU A 576 5.44 15.10 17.65
N SER A 577 6.66 14.76 18.04
CA SER A 577 6.91 14.23 19.39
C SER A 577 6.87 15.34 20.42
N ILE A 578 6.54 14.99 21.67
CA ILE A 578 6.53 15.93 22.81
C ILE A 578 7.91 16.57 23.03
N ARG A 579 8.99 15.93 22.55
CA ARG A 579 10.37 16.43 22.62
C ARG A 579 10.69 17.53 21.58
N GLY A 580 9.69 18.00 20.83
CA GLY A 580 9.81 19.02 19.78
C GLY A 580 10.39 18.50 18.45
N HIS A 581 10.79 17.23 18.38
CA HIS A 581 11.28 16.63 17.14
C HIS A 581 10.12 16.15 16.27
N ALA A 582 10.07 16.64 15.03
CA ALA A 582 9.15 16.17 14.02
C ALA A 582 9.47 14.73 13.63
N VAL A 583 8.50 13.83 13.84
CA VAL A 583 8.54 12.47 13.29
C VAL A 583 8.20 12.57 11.81
N THR A 584 9.24 12.76 11.01
CA THR A 584 9.11 12.84 9.56
C THR A 584 9.02 11.44 8.97
N GLY A 585 8.02 11.24 8.12
CA GLY A 585 8.12 10.22 7.09
C GLY A 585 9.08 10.71 6.00
N PRO A 586 8.89 10.30 4.74
CA PRO A 586 9.05 11.28 3.68
C PRO A 586 8.35 12.63 4.09
N CYS A 587 8.98 13.83 4.10
CA CYS A 587 8.41 15.20 4.40
C CYS A 587 8.80 16.38 3.41
N VAL A 588 7.85 17.15 2.81
CA VAL A 588 7.98 17.78 1.43
C VAL A 588 8.21 19.27 1.42
N SER A 589 8.32 19.93 2.56
CA SER A 589 8.47 21.37 2.59
C SER A 589 9.73 21.80 3.32
N GLU A 590 10.26 22.97 2.96
CA GLU A 590 10.85 23.84 3.99
C GLU A 590 9.71 24.48 4.80
N GLY A 591 10.03 25.21 5.87
CA GLY A 591 9.00 25.82 6.69
C GLY A 591 8.21 24.88 7.61
N TRP A 592 8.39 23.55 7.60
CA TRP A 592 7.84 22.70 8.69
C TRP A 592 8.42 23.12 10.05
N ARG A 593 9.71 23.49 10.08
CA ARG A 593 10.36 24.09 11.26
C ARG A 593 9.70 25.41 11.65
N ALA A 594 9.39 26.26 10.68
CA ALA A 594 8.71 27.54 10.93
C ALA A 594 7.28 27.33 11.45
N ARG A 595 6.54 26.32 10.96
CA ARG A 595 5.20 25.96 11.49
C ARG A 595 5.27 25.34 12.87
N VAL A 596 6.26 24.51 13.17
CA VAL A 596 6.50 23.99 14.53
C VAL A 596 6.87 25.13 15.48
N VAL A 597 7.72 26.08 15.05
CA VAL A 597 8.07 27.27 15.84
C VAL A 597 6.88 28.23 16.01
N ALA A 598 6.02 28.40 15.00
CA ALA A 598 4.80 29.19 15.12
C ALA A 598 3.72 28.51 15.99
N PHE A 599 3.77 27.20 16.14
CA PHE A 599 2.85 26.43 16.98
C PHE A 599 3.31 26.35 18.44
N LEU A 600 4.61 26.09 18.67
CA LEU A 600 5.20 25.82 19.99
C LEU A 600 6.04 26.97 20.57
N GLY A 601 6.40 27.99 19.78
CA GLY A 601 7.51 28.89 20.10
C GLY A 601 8.87 28.26 19.80
N ARG A 602 9.97 28.98 20.06
CA ARG A 602 11.33 28.41 19.97
C ARG A 602 11.61 27.48 21.16
N GLU A 603 12.10 26.27 20.87
CA GLU A 603 12.60 25.24 21.79
C GLU A 603 12.08 25.26 23.26
N LEU A 604 10.84 24.79 23.46
CA LEU A 604 10.29 24.33 24.77
C LEU A 604 10.99 23.06 25.32
N ARG A 605 12.28 22.89 25.02
CA ARG A 605 12.99 21.60 25.07
C ARG A 605 13.43 21.18 26.46
N GLU A 606 13.52 22.12 27.39
CA GLU A 606 14.13 21.90 28.72
C GLU A 606 13.14 22.11 29.90
N HIS A 607 12.02 22.83 29.70
CA HIS A 607 11.17 23.33 30.80
C HIS A 607 9.65 23.05 30.64
N PHE A 608 9.24 22.09 29.80
CA PHE A 608 7.83 21.81 29.45
C PHE A 608 6.84 21.73 30.64
N GLY A 609 7.27 21.28 31.82
CA GLY A 609 6.43 21.14 33.01
C GLY A 609 6.29 22.39 33.89
N GLN A 610 7.00 23.48 33.61
CA GLN A 610 7.04 24.69 34.46
C GLN A 610 6.98 25.95 33.60
N CYS A 611 5.82 26.58 33.54
CA CYS A 611 5.69 27.95 33.02
C CYS A 611 6.27 28.94 34.04
N PRO A 612 7.09 29.94 33.64
CA PRO A 612 7.53 30.99 34.54
C PRO A 612 6.36 31.72 35.20
N GLN A 613 6.51 32.08 36.48
CA GLN A 613 5.47 32.73 37.28
C GLN A 613 5.02 34.08 36.67
N ASP A 614 5.96 34.79 36.04
CA ASP A 614 5.80 36.14 35.49
C ASP A 614 5.72 36.14 33.94
N ALA A 615 5.34 35.01 33.35
CA ALA A 615 5.25 34.84 31.89
C ALA A 615 4.16 35.74 31.27
N ASP A 616 4.47 36.37 30.13
CA ASP A 616 3.49 37.12 29.36
C ASP A 616 2.42 36.19 28.71
N ALA A 617 1.34 36.79 28.22
CA ALA A 617 0.22 36.06 27.64
C ALA A 617 0.59 35.24 26.38
N GLU A 618 1.65 35.61 25.65
CA GLU A 618 2.13 34.87 24.49
C GLU A 618 2.89 33.61 24.93
N ILE A 619 3.78 33.73 25.92
CA ILE A 619 4.49 32.61 26.55
C ILE A 619 3.50 31.64 27.19
N VAL A 620 2.53 32.14 27.99
CA VAL A 620 1.45 31.31 28.56
C VAL A 620 0.67 30.59 27.45
N GLY A 621 0.38 31.28 26.34
CA GLY A 621 -0.23 30.70 25.15
C GLY A 621 0.59 29.54 24.56
N HIS A 622 1.91 29.67 24.46
CA HIS A 622 2.80 28.60 23.99
C HIS A 622 2.78 27.37 24.93
N TYR A 623 2.84 27.57 26.25
CA TYR A 623 2.71 26.47 27.22
C TYR A 623 1.35 25.77 27.11
N CYS A 624 0.25 26.50 26.95
CA CYS A 624 -1.09 25.92 26.75
C CYS A 624 -1.17 25.07 25.48
N ARG A 625 -0.65 25.56 24.35
CA ARG A 625 -0.61 24.82 23.06
C ARG A 625 0.22 23.54 23.18
N ALA A 626 1.35 23.62 23.87
CA ALA A 626 2.23 22.47 24.10
C ALA A 626 1.57 21.42 25.01
N TRP A 627 0.84 21.84 26.05
CA TRP A 627 0.06 20.95 26.92
C TRP A 627 -1.08 20.24 26.17
N ILE A 628 -1.79 20.96 25.29
CA ILE A 628 -2.84 20.35 24.46
C ILE A 628 -2.23 19.34 23.46
N LEU A 629 -1.06 19.62 22.88
CA LEU A 629 -0.36 18.62 22.05
C LEU A 629 0.05 17.37 22.84
N HIS A 630 0.50 17.53 24.09
CA HIS A 630 0.80 16.39 24.97
C HIS A 630 -0.45 15.57 25.27
N LEU A 631 -1.58 16.22 25.55
CA LEU A 631 -2.88 15.56 25.74
C LEU A 631 -3.29 14.77 24.46
N PHE A 632 -3.07 15.34 23.27
CA PHE A 632 -3.31 14.66 22.00
C PHE A 632 -2.35 13.49 21.74
N ALA A 633 -1.07 13.64 22.07
CA ALA A 633 -0.01 12.64 21.84
C ALA A 633 -0.07 11.44 22.79
N CYS A 634 -0.40 11.66 24.06
CA CYS A 634 -0.36 10.64 25.11
C CYS A 634 -1.73 10.07 25.48
N VAL A 635 -2.79 10.88 25.41
CA VAL A 635 -4.09 10.55 26.04
C VAL A 635 -5.19 10.37 25.02
N LEU A 636 -5.46 11.35 24.16
CA LEU A 636 -6.63 11.34 23.28
C LEU A 636 -6.42 10.50 22.02
N PHE A 637 -5.28 10.71 21.34
CA PHE A 637 -4.96 10.04 20.07
C PHE A 637 -3.56 9.40 20.04
N PRO A 638 -3.09 8.73 21.10
CA PRO A 638 -1.78 8.09 21.08
C PRO A 638 -1.72 7.03 19.98
N ASP A 639 -0.58 6.98 19.30
CA ASP A 639 -0.26 5.88 18.43
C ASP A 639 0.33 4.71 19.23
N ALA A 640 0.93 3.75 18.54
CA ALA A 640 1.56 2.59 19.15
C ALA A 640 2.83 2.90 19.97
N THR A 641 3.40 4.13 19.90
CA THR A 641 4.59 4.56 20.66
C THR A 641 4.27 5.47 21.83
N GLY A 642 3.14 6.19 21.79
CA GLY A 642 2.59 6.93 22.93
C GLY A 642 3.30 8.25 23.27
N ASP A 643 4.16 8.74 22.38
CA ASP A 643 4.96 9.96 22.56
C ASP A 643 4.84 10.97 21.40
N THR A 644 4.00 10.66 20.42
CA THR A 644 3.91 11.32 19.12
C THR A 644 2.47 11.69 18.76
N ALA A 645 2.17 12.98 18.68
CA ALA A 645 0.89 13.46 18.14
C ALA A 645 0.90 13.35 16.60
N SER A 646 0.01 12.55 16.03
CA SER A 646 -0.13 12.44 14.57
C SER A 646 -0.51 13.79 13.95
N TRP A 647 0.17 14.16 12.85
CA TRP A 647 -0.04 15.46 12.19
C TRP A 647 -1.47 15.63 11.63
N MET A 648 -2.17 14.52 11.44
CA MET A 648 -3.60 14.48 11.08
C MET A 648 -4.47 15.30 12.05
N TRP A 649 -4.15 15.28 13.34
CA TRP A 649 -4.87 16.03 14.37
C TRP A 649 -4.35 17.46 14.52
N ILE A 650 -3.02 17.64 14.42
CA ILE A 650 -2.36 18.93 14.60
C ILE A 650 -2.87 19.96 13.57
N HIS A 651 -3.23 19.53 12.36
CA HIS A 651 -3.84 20.40 11.34
C HIS A 651 -5.15 21.08 11.81
N TYR A 652 -5.90 20.46 12.71
CA TYR A 652 -7.16 20.99 13.26
C TYR A 652 -6.93 21.79 14.55
N LEU A 653 -5.68 21.85 15.02
CA LEU A 653 -5.21 22.69 16.13
C LEU A 653 -4.39 23.90 15.64
N THR A 654 -4.13 24.04 14.33
CA THR A 654 -3.42 25.23 13.82
C THR A 654 -4.30 26.49 13.81
N ASP A 655 -5.62 26.35 13.82
CA ASP A 655 -6.58 27.43 14.05
C ASP A 655 -7.34 27.19 15.36
N TRP A 656 -6.93 27.87 16.43
CA TRP A 656 -7.52 27.75 17.75
C TRP A 656 -8.92 28.37 17.85
N HIS A 657 -9.27 29.31 16.96
CA HIS A 657 -10.62 29.88 16.91
C HIS A 657 -11.62 28.86 16.37
N GLN A 658 -11.20 27.98 15.47
CA GLN A 658 -12.04 26.88 14.98
C GLN A 658 -11.90 25.59 15.79
N ALA A 659 -10.78 25.37 16.47
CA ALA A 659 -10.50 24.12 17.19
C ALA A 659 -11.60 23.70 18.17
N HIS A 660 -12.29 24.65 18.81
CA HIS A 660 -13.36 24.36 19.76
C HIS A 660 -14.68 23.87 19.13
N LEU A 661 -14.86 24.02 17.81
CA LEU A 661 -16.07 23.63 17.08
C LEU A 661 -16.09 22.15 16.67
N TYR A 662 -14.96 21.45 16.77
CA TYR A 662 -14.86 20.04 16.38
C TYR A 662 -15.35 19.11 17.49
N SER A 663 -16.09 18.06 17.12
CA SER A 663 -16.53 17.00 18.04
C SER A 663 -15.39 16.05 18.41
N TRP A 664 -14.45 16.54 19.22
CA TRP A 664 -13.26 15.80 19.64
C TRP A 664 -13.59 14.50 20.37
N GLY A 665 -14.65 14.48 21.19
CA GLY A 665 -15.11 13.25 21.86
C GLY A 665 -15.47 12.15 20.87
N SER A 666 -16.25 12.48 19.84
CA SER A 666 -16.62 11.55 18.75
C SER A 666 -15.40 11.08 17.98
N ALA A 667 -14.45 11.98 17.69
CA ALA A 667 -13.19 11.64 17.01
C ALA A 667 -12.32 10.67 17.83
N VAL A 668 -12.19 10.91 19.16
CA VAL A 668 -11.47 10.03 20.09
C VAL A 668 -12.13 8.66 20.16
N LEU A 669 -13.45 8.60 20.27
CA LEU A 669 -14.20 7.35 20.37
C LEU A 669 -14.08 6.52 19.08
N CYS A 670 -14.25 7.16 17.92
CA CYS A 670 -14.06 6.52 16.62
C CYS A 670 -12.63 5.99 16.44
N PHE A 671 -11.62 6.76 16.85
CA PHE A 671 -10.22 6.36 16.73
C PHE A 671 -9.88 5.21 17.70
N LEU A 672 -10.41 5.23 18.93
CA LEU A 672 -10.27 4.13 19.88
C LEU A 672 -10.90 2.83 19.36
N TYR A 673 -12.13 2.88 18.85
CA TYR A 673 -12.77 1.70 18.25
C TYR A 673 -11.95 1.15 17.08
N TRP A 674 -11.49 2.01 16.17
CA TRP A 674 -10.62 1.60 15.06
C TRP A 674 -9.30 0.96 15.55
N GLN A 675 -8.67 1.52 16.59
CA GLN A 675 -7.44 0.95 17.16
C GLN A 675 -7.66 -0.38 17.89
N LEU A 676 -8.84 -0.60 18.48
CA LEU A 676 -9.25 -1.90 19.04
C LEU A 676 -9.50 -2.93 17.92
N CYS A 677 -10.21 -2.55 16.86
CA CYS A 677 -10.40 -3.35 15.64
C CYS A 677 -9.07 -3.70 14.97
N GLU A 678 -8.09 -2.78 14.96
CA GLU A 678 -6.71 -3.05 14.54
C GLU A 678 -5.97 -3.96 15.52
N ALA A 679 -6.07 -3.74 16.83
CA ALA A 679 -5.41 -4.56 17.86
C ALA A 679 -5.84 -6.03 17.78
N CYS A 680 -7.12 -6.31 17.59
CA CYS A 680 -7.65 -7.65 17.38
C CYS A 680 -7.09 -8.33 16.10
N ARG A 681 -6.59 -7.54 15.15
CA ARG A 681 -5.94 -8.02 13.91
C ARG A 681 -4.40 -8.04 13.99
N ARG A 682 -3.78 -7.52 15.06
CA ARG A 682 -2.32 -7.44 15.24
C ARG A 682 -1.74 -8.71 15.86
N THR A 683 -1.23 -9.60 15.02
CA THR A 683 -0.58 -10.87 15.44
C THR A 683 0.92 -10.74 15.80
N SER A 684 1.35 -9.62 16.40
CA SER A 684 2.77 -9.42 16.78
C SER A 684 2.97 -9.47 18.29
N GLY A 685 4.02 -10.17 18.77
CA GLY A 685 4.38 -10.24 20.20
C GLY A 685 4.83 -8.93 20.86
N SER A 686 4.73 -7.79 20.15
CA SER A 686 4.92 -6.43 20.67
C SER A 686 3.75 -5.52 20.24
N ALA A 687 2.54 -6.07 20.11
CA ALA A 687 1.35 -5.31 19.77
C ALA A 687 0.95 -4.42 20.94
N SER A 688 1.08 -3.11 20.78
CA SER A 688 0.42 -2.10 21.61
C SER A 688 -0.94 -1.72 21.03
N VAL A 689 -1.86 -1.33 21.91
CA VAL A 689 -3.15 -0.72 21.59
C VAL A 689 -2.93 0.80 21.49
N GLY A 690 -3.43 1.42 20.43
CA GLY A 690 -3.44 2.88 20.28
C GLY A 690 -4.82 3.47 20.62
N GLY A 691 -4.96 4.78 20.50
CA GLY A 691 -6.18 5.50 20.90
C GLY A 691 -6.31 5.63 22.42
N CYS A 692 -7.39 6.25 22.89
CA CYS A 692 -7.53 6.62 24.30
C CYS A 692 -7.73 5.41 25.24
N VAL A 693 -6.63 4.76 25.61
CA VAL A 693 -6.63 3.62 26.55
C VAL A 693 -7.13 4.00 27.95
N TYR A 694 -7.09 5.28 28.32
CA TYR A 694 -7.70 5.77 29.56
C TYR A 694 -9.23 5.61 29.53
N LEU A 695 -9.90 5.97 28.43
CA LEU A 695 -11.34 5.71 28.27
C LEU A 695 -11.67 4.21 28.27
N LEU A 696 -10.82 3.39 27.64
CA LEU A 696 -10.96 1.93 27.70
C LEU A 696 -10.82 1.40 29.13
N GLN A 697 -9.85 1.90 29.90
CA GLN A 697 -9.63 1.52 31.30
C GLN A 697 -10.82 1.91 32.18
N LEU A 698 -11.33 3.15 32.06
CA LEU A 698 -12.53 3.59 32.79
C LEU A 698 -13.75 2.74 32.42
N TRP A 699 -13.91 2.40 31.14
CA TRP A 699 -14.95 1.47 30.69
C TRP A 699 -14.75 0.06 31.27
N MET A 700 -13.54 -0.48 31.29
CA MET A 700 -13.24 -1.79 31.88
C MET A 700 -13.56 -1.81 33.38
N TRP A 701 -13.14 -0.79 34.14
CA TRP A 701 -13.47 -0.66 35.56
C TRP A 701 -14.99 -0.57 35.79
N ALA A 702 -15.72 0.14 34.93
CA ALA A 702 -17.18 0.24 34.98
C ALA A 702 -17.91 -1.07 34.63
N ARG A 703 -17.40 -1.86 33.68
CA ARG A 703 -18.15 -2.95 33.04
C ARG A 703 -17.70 -4.35 33.45
N LEU A 704 -16.40 -4.57 33.61
CA LEU A 704 -15.86 -5.86 34.00
C LEU A 704 -15.79 -5.93 35.54
N PRO A 705 -16.22 -7.02 36.19
CA PRO A 705 -15.94 -7.26 37.60
C PRO A 705 -14.47 -7.69 37.80
N ILE A 706 -13.91 -8.37 36.79
CA ILE A 706 -12.54 -8.88 36.77
C ILE A 706 -11.56 -7.70 36.68
N GLY A 707 -10.65 -7.60 37.64
CA GLY A 707 -9.66 -6.51 37.70
C GLY A 707 -10.26 -5.12 37.97
N ARG A 708 -11.54 -5.02 38.37
CA ARG A 708 -12.13 -3.78 38.88
C ARG A 708 -11.41 -3.37 40.16
N PRO A 709 -10.95 -2.11 40.29
CA PRO A 709 -10.29 -1.66 41.50
C PRO A 709 -11.31 -1.37 42.61
N GLU A 710 -10.85 -1.47 43.85
CA GLU A 710 -11.62 -1.08 45.04
C GLU A 710 -11.70 0.46 45.07
N ILE A 711 -12.92 1.01 45.15
CA ILE A 711 -13.14 2.46 45.23
C ILE A 711 -12.89 2.91 46.67
N LEU A 712 -12.02 3.91 46.83
CA LEU A 712 -11.69 4.51 48.13
C LEU A 712 -12.46 5.83 48.35
N PRO A 713 -12.52 6.36 49.59
CA PRO A 713 -13.08 7.69 49.84
C PRO A 713 -12.44 8.76 48.95
N ARG A 714 -13.28 9.51 48.22
CA ARG A 714 -12.83 10.52 47.25
C ARG A 714 -12.31 11.76 47.96
N ARG A 715 -11.37 12.47 47.33
CA ARG A 715 -10.93 13.79 47.81
C ARG A 715 -12.04 14.82 47.52
N PRO A 716 -12.41 15.70 48.46
CA PRO A 716 -13.44 16.71 48.21
C PRO A 716 -13.18 17.49 46.93
N TRP A 717 -14.18 17.57 46.04
CA TRP A 717 -14.09 18.40 44.84
C TRP A 717 -14.12 19.88 45.22
N PHE A 718 -13.34 20.69 44.52
CA PHE A 718 -13.08 22.11 44.81
C PHE A 718 -14.36 22.88 45.20
N PRO A 719 -14.48 23.36 46.46
CA PRO A 719 -15.71 24.00 46.94
C PRO A 719 -16.01 25.31 46.20
N GLY A 720 -17.29 25.51 45.84
CA GLY A 720 -17.77 26.77 45.24
C GLY A 720 -17.50 26.94 43.74
N GLU A 721 -16.97 25.92 43.04
CA GLU A 721 -16.71 25.99 41.59
C GLU A 721 -17.99 26.07 40.74
N MET A 722 -17.89 26.79 39.61
CA MET A 722 -19.00 27.01 38.67
C MET A 722 -19.59 25.67 38.15
N PRO A 723 -20.88 25.62 37.74
CA PRO A 723 -21.52 24.40 37.22
C PRO A 723 -20.77 23.68 36.08
N ARG A 724 -20.00 24.42 35.26
CA ARG A 724 -19.15 23.84 34.20
C ARG A 724 -17.98 23.01 34.74
N ARG A 725 -17.49 23.34 35.93
CA ARG A 725 -16.30 22.79 36.60
C ARG A 725 -16.63 21.79 37.71
N GLN A 726 -17.89 21.41 37.86
CA GLN A 726 -18.29 20.25 38.67
C GLN A 726 -17.65 18.95 38.12
N PRO A 727 -17.55 17.87 38.90
CA PRO A 727 -16.85 16.66 38.47
C PRO A 727 -17.50 16.00 37.25
N THR A 728 -16.69 15.28 36.46
CA THR A 728 -17.18 14.41 35.39
C THR A 728 -17.42 12.99 35.90
N TRP A 729 -18.07 12.13 35.11
CA TRP A 729 -18.32 10.73 35.51
C TRP A 729 -17.07 9.98 35.97
N ALA A 730 -15.91 10.26 35.35
CA ALA A 730 -14.64 9.63 35.69
C ALA A 730 -14.18 9.85 37.14
N TYR A 731 -14.65 10.90 37.81
CA TYR A 731 -14.36 11.21 39.22
C TYR A 731 -14.86 10.12 40.19
N ILE A 732 -15.78 9.23 39.75
CA ILE A 732 -16.15 8.04 40.51
C ILE A 732 -14.92 7.17 40.87
N TRP A 733 -13.89 7.20 40.02
CA TRP A 733 -12.61 6.47 40.13
C TRP A 733 -11.42 7.34 40.59
N ASP A 734 -11.66 8.50 41.21
CA ASP A 734 -10.59 9.43 41.66
C ASP A 734 -9.58 8.79 42.63
N GLN A 735 -10.07 8.16 43.70
CA GLN A 735 -9.26 7.36 44.61
C GLN A 735 -9.64 5.89 44.46
N VAL A 736 -8.70 5.07 44.00
CA VAL A 736 -8.91 3.64 43.75
C VAL A 736 -7.69 2.82 44.17
N LYS A 737 -7.92 1.59 44.61
CA LYS A 737 -6.89 0.61 44.97
C LYS A 737 -6.93 -0.55 43.98
N VAL A 738 -5.88 -0.66 43.18
CA VAL A 738 -5.73 -1.68 42.14
C VAL A 738 -5.08 -2.95 42.71
N SER A 739 -5.60 -4.13 42.35
CA SER A 739 -5.00 -5.41 42.73
C SER A 739 -3.69 -5.65 41.96
N HIS A 740 -2.56 -5.64 42.68
CA HIS A 740 -1.25 -5.88 42.06
C HIS A 740 -1.06 -7.34 41.63
N THR A 741 -1.18 -7.59 40.33
CA THR A 741 -0.78 -8.84 39.69
C THR A 741 0.46 -8.62 38.82
N ARG A 742 1.41 -9.57 38.82
CA ARG A 742 2.58 -9.46 37.93
C ARG A 742 2.16 -9.49 36.46
N LEU A 743 2.63 -8.54 35.66
CA LEU A 743 2.29 -8.37 34.24
C LEU A 743 2.50 -9.65 33.41
N ASP A 744 3.53 -10.45 33.72
CA ASP A 744 3.85 -11.70 33.03
C ASP A 744 2.92 -12.88 33.38
N ARG A 745 2.08 -12.72 34.42
CA ARG A 745 1.11 -13.73 34.87
C ARG A 745 -0.33 -13.25 34.91
N ALA A 746 -0.58 -11.94 34.72
CA ALA A 746 -1.92 -11.35 34.81
C ALA A 746 -2.94 -12.06 33.91
N TYR A 747 -2.61 -12.30 32.63
CA TYR A 747 -3.50 -13.04 31.74
C TYR A 747 -3.76 -14.48 32.25
N LEU A 748 -2.73 -15.21 32.68
CA LEU A 748 -2.86 -16.59 33.18
C LEU A 748 -3.66 -16.67 34.48
N ASN A 749 -3.61 -15.65 35.33
CA ASN A 749 -4.32 -15.63 36.61
C ASN A 749 -5.82 -15.37 36.42
N TYR A 750 -6.20 -14.58 35.42
CA TYR A 750 -7.60 -14.20 35.16
C TYR A 750 -8.24 -14.92 33.96
N ILE A 751 -7.52 -15.82 33.26
CA ILE A 751 -8.00 -16.46 32.03
C ILE A 751 -9.36 -17.16 32.21
N ASN A 752 -9.52 -17.95 33.27
CA ASN A 752 -10.76 -18.67 33.56
C ASN A 752 -11.94 -17.73 33.86
N GLU A 753 -11.68 -16.59 34.49
CA GLU A 753 -12.70 -15.58 34.78
C GLU A 753 -13.10 -14.85 33.49
N ILE A 754 -12.12 -14.51 32.64
CA ILE A 754 -12.33 -13.84 31.36
C ILE A 754 -13.10 -14.74 30.39
N ASP A 755 -12.76 -16.03 30.33
CA ASP A 755 -13.44 -17.04 29.49
C ASP A 755 -14.88 -17.32 29.98
N ALA A 756 -15.23 -16.98 31.23
CA ALA A 756 -16.59 -17.06 31.76
C ALA A 756 -17.47 -15.84 31.44
N LEU A 757 -16.93 -14.78 30.83
CA LEU A 757 -17.70 -13.61 30.40
C LEU A 757 -18.57 -13.95 29.18
N THR A 758 -19.89 -14.11 29.39
CA THR A 758 -20.82 -14.27 28.27
C THR A 758 -21.25 -12.93 27.67
N ALA A 759 -21.50 -12.90 26.36
CA ALA A 759 -21.89 -11.68 25.64
C ALA A 759 -23.32 -11.18 25.96
N HIS A 760 -24.08 -11.89 26.79
CA HIS A 760 -25.52 -11.70 26.99
C HIS A 760 -25.95 -11.56 28.45
N SER A 761 -25.02 -11.38 29.41
CA SER A 761 -25.42 -11.03 30.77
C SER A 761 -26.13 -9.66 30.76
N PRO A 762 -27.43 -9.57 31.13
CA PRO A 762 -28.14 -8.31 31.14
C PRO A 762 -27.46 -7.34 32.11
N TYR A 763 -27.35 -6.08 31.68
CA TYR A 763 -26.55 -5.07 32.36
C TYR A 763 -27.31 -4.46 33.56
N GLU A 764 -27.54 -5.26 34.61
CA GLU A 764 -28.24 -4.84 35.83
C GLU A 764 -27.42 -3.89 36.72
N GLY A 765 -28.10 -2.89 37.29
CA GLY A 765 -27.61 -2.00 38.35
C GLY A 765 -27.99 -0.52 38.14
N GLU A 766 -28.71 0.03 39.11
CA GLU A 766 -29.37 1.36 39.15
C GLU A 766 -28.74 2.29 40.21
N ASP A 767 -27.42 2.25 40.40
CA ASP A 767 -26.74 3.06 41.42
C ASP A 767 -26.63 4.54 40.98
N ALA A 768 -27.29 5.44 41.73
CA ALA A 768 -27.17 6.87 41.53
C ALA A 768 -25.75 7.38 41.87
N LEU A 769 -25.25 8.36 41.12
CA LEU A 769 -23.91 8.91 41.35
C LEU A 769 -23.86 9.67 42.69
N PRO A 770 -22.82 9.48 43.53
CA PRO A 770 -22.74 10.15 44.84
C PRO A 770 -22.35 11.64 44.79
N PHE A 771 -22.46 12.29 43.63
CA PHE A 771 -22.06 13.68 43.38
C PHE A 771 -22.76 14.23 42.13
N THR A 772 -22.97 15.55 42.10
CA THR A 772 -23.50 16.26 40.93
C THR A 772 -22.48 16.30 39.80
N LEU A 773 -22.89 15.94 38.58
CA LEU A 773 -22.05 16.05 37.39
C LEU A 773 -21.96 17.49 36.87
N SER A 774 -20.86 17.82 36.18
CA SER A 774 -20.84 18.96 35.26
C SER A 774 -21.97 18.86 34.25
N PHE A 775 -22.66 19.98 33.99
CA PHE A 775 -23.70 20.03 32.96
C PHE A 775 -23.19 19.60 31.57
N THR A 776 -21.87 19.74 31.34
CA THR A 776 -21.22 19.25 30.11
C THR A 776 -21.31 17.74 29.92
N CYS A 777 -21.57 16.97 30.98
CA CYS A 777 -21.82 15.53 30.92
C CYS A 777 -23.26 15.17 30.52
N GLY A 778 -24.14 16.17 30.31
CA GLY A 778 -25.51 16.00 29.84
C GLY A 778 -25.91 16.98 28.73
N LEU A 779 -24.95 17.67 28.10
CA LEU A 779 -25.23 18.62 27.00
C LEU A 779 -25.72 17.95 25.71
N ASP A 780 -25.35 16.68 25.51
CA ASP A 780 -25.54 15.92 24.28
C ASP A 780 -26.25 14.57 24.57
N ASP A 781 -27.15 14.53 25.54
CA ASP A 781 -27.73 13.28 26.06
C ASP A 781 -28.61 12.54 25.04
N ASP A 782 -29.28 13.26 24.14
CA ASP A 782 -29.92 12.73 22.92
C ASP A 782 -28.97 11.86 22.09
N LEU A 783 -27.68 12.22 22.01
CA LEU A 783 -26.69 11.46 21.23
C LEU A 783 -26.35 10.12 21.89
N TYR A 784 -26.53 9.96 23.20
CA TYR A 784 -26.18 8.74 23.94
C TYR A 784 -27.04 7.52 23.55
N ARG A 785 -28.18 7.77 22.87
CA ARG A 785 -29.10 6.75 22.34
C ARG A 785 -29.08 6.65 20.81
N MET A 786 -28.23 7.41 20.12
CA MET A 786 -28.16 7.40 18.66
C MET A 786 -27.41 6.17 18.12
N LYS A 787 -27.88 5.59 17.01
CA LYS A 787 -27.11 4.63 16.19
C LYS A 787 -26.63 5.36 14.94
N CYS A 788 -25.35 5.72 14.89
CA CYS A 788 -24.79 6.50 13.78
C CYS A 788 -23.37 6.02 13.40
N PRO A 789 -22.94 6.21 12.14
CA PRO A 789 -21.54 6.08 11.78
C PRO A 789 -20.74 7.26 12.36
N LEU A 790 -19.80 7.00 13.26
CA LEU A 790 -18.74 7.94 13.58
C LEU A 790 -17.75 7.91 12.43
N ILE A 791 -17.52 9.07 11.80
CA ILE A 791 -16.57 9.23 10.70
C ILE A 791 -15.42 10.10 11.19
N CYS A 792 -14.22 9.53 11.23
CA CYS A 792 -13.01 10.21 11.67
C CYS A 792 -11.90 9.99 10.63
N PHE A 793 -11.78 10.92 9.69
CA PHE A 793 -10.91 10.85 8.50
C PHE A 793 -11.19 9.62 7.62
N TYR A 794 -10.47 8.53 7.88
CA TYR A 794 -10.55 7.25 7.17
C TYR A 794 -11.09 6.13 8.06
N ALA A 795 -11.25 6.37 9.37
CA ALA A 795 -11.93 5.47 10.27
C ALA A 795 -13.44 5.72 10.18
N VAL A 796 -14.20 4.65 9.97
CA VAL A 796 -15.67 4.65 10.00
C VAL A 796 -16.07 3.53 10.95
N GLU A 797 -16.62 3.89 12.10
CA GLU A 797 -16.99 2.98 13.19
C GLU A 797 -18.39 3.34 13.69
N TYR A 798 -19.26 2.37 13.94
CA TYR A 798 -20.61 2.69 14.43
C TYR A 798 -20.60 3.03 15.92
N HIS A 799 -21.18 4.18 16.27
CA HIS A 799 -21.69 4.42 17.61
C HIS A 799 -22.95 3.57 17.81
N LEU A 800 -22.99 2.84 18.92
CA LEU A 800 -24.12 2.02 19.31
C LEU A 800 -24.46 2.34 20.78
N PRO A 801 -25.76 2.52 21.13
CA PRO A 801 -26.21 2.96 22.45
C PRO A 801 -25.78 2.08 23.62
N ASP A 802 -25.64 0.77 23.39
CA ASP A 802 -25.17 -0.22 24.37
C ASP A 802 -23.84 0.18 25.03
N ARG A 803 -22.99 0.93 24.29
CA ARG A 803 -21.65 1.31 24.74
C ARG A 803 -21.64 2.48 25.73
N VAL A 804 -22.63 3.37 25.67
CA VAL A 804 -22.62 4.66 26.42
C VAL A 804 -23.82 4.83 27.35
N ALA A 805 -25.05 4.48 26.95
CA ALA A 805 -26.28 4.89 27.66
C ALA A 805 -26.27 4.62 29.18
N ARG A 806 -25.78 3.44 29.60
CA ARG A 806 -25.71 3.06 31.02
C ARG A 806 -24.67 3.82 31.86
N GLN A 807 -23.76 4.60 31.26
CA GLN A 807 -22.87 5.50 32.05
C GLN A 807 -23.69 6.57 32.80
N PHE A 808 -24.83 6.96 32.23
CA PHE A 808 -25.73 7.97 32.77
C PHE A 808 -27.02 7.36 33.36
N GLY A 809 -26.93 6.14 33.89
CA GLY A 809 -28.05 5.46 34.57
C GLY A 809 -29.19 4.97 33.67
N MET A 810 -29.07 5.10 32.34
CA MET A 810 -30.15 4.68 31.43
C MET A 810 -30.16 3.16 31.20
N ARG A 811 -31.36 2.56 31.26
CA ARG A 811 -31.59 1.16 30.88
C ARG A 811 -31.37 0.99 29.37
N GLN A 812 -30.73 -0.12 28.98
CA GLN A 812 -30.70 -0.56 27.58
C GLN A 812 -32.05 -1.20 27.23
N ILE A 813 -32.52 -0.99 26.00
CA ILE A 813 -33.74 -1.58 25.40
C ILE A 813 -33.31 -2.43 24.21
#